data_AF-A0A6N7VT71-F1
#
_entry.id   AF-A0A6N7VT71-F1
#
_cell.length_a   1.000
_cell.length_b   1.000
_cell.length_c   1.000
_cell.angle_alpha   90.00
_cell.angle_beta   90.00
_cell.angle_gamma   90.00
#
_symmetry.space_group_name_H-M   'P 1'
#
loop_
_entity.id
_entity.type
_entity.pdbx_description
1 polymer ?
#
loop_
_entity_poly.entity_id
_entity_poly.type
_entity_poly.pdbx_seq_one_letter_code
_entity_poly.pdbx_strand_id
1 'polypeptide(L)'
;MLVPLIWQKDYIKLDKDLKTITDRLSETGSHVESVYTISDKLEGLVVGKVLKQVKHPNADKLQVLTIDIGSEITIVTSAKNTKEGDYLIVIKSGSTINGQKIDDHDFFGITSQGMLTSYKEIGYDDSLIEKKSKDGVIVLSSEFKPGTPAIEVLYSNTPVIEYEITPNRPDCLSIIGMARESAASFNSKISYPSIDYPTVSDKKEDYFKKIEIKSDKCKRYTGRIVKNVKVGESPQWLKNLLMLAGMRPVNNIVDITNFVMLETGQPLHAYDLESLADRKIIVRDAKEGELIKTLDGVERKLNSDVLLIADGKEAIGIAGIMGSMDSEITENTKTILLESANFDSDNIRKSSKSLNLRSEASSRFEKQISVENSEFASKRVMKLITDLGLGEVLEDSFDEGYKNSEENEVKLRISRLNSLIGHEFSKDEAISYLKSLEFEVRDLDEDTIIAKIPHFRMDISIEADLIEEIARLYGMGKVISKPLYSSLQRGEKSPMRLLKDDLKLNLFGQQFSEITTYSFISPKEYDKLGINEDSKLRDFVKIINPLGEDYSVMRTTLLANMLTTISKNLSYKQKDLRFYEIGTSFIKTGEKLPSERQYLSMGLYGNYTFYNLKDFFIKAMARTGFRGFEFKTEENVKAFHSGRCANIYFDGKKIGIMGQISYESLEAYNIKGLALALEIDLSLIADKRLTDIRYKPLDKYPSSLRDYSFICDINVESRKIEDIIITRAKGLVRSIEIFDIYQGEQIEEGKKSISYKVAFGKSDRTLKDEEVEKIEKEFLKDLEEKDVVLRS
;
A
#
# COMPACT_ATOMS: atom_id res chain seq x y z
N MET A 1 11.94 -12.31 -0.98
CA MET A 1 12.68 -13.50 -0.51
C MET A 1 13.89 -13.66 -1.40
N LEU A 2 15.09 -13.74 -0.83
CA LEU A 2 16.33 -13.88 -1.59
C LEU A 2 16.71 -15.36 -1.73
N VAL A 3 16.93 -15.81 -2.96
CA VAL A 3 17.26 -17.20 -3.29
C VAL A 3 18.59 -17.22 -4.05
N PRO A 4 19.69 -17.56 -3.37
CA PRO A 4 20.98 -17.78 -4.03
C PRO A 4 20.89 -19.05 -4.89
N LEU A 5 21.14 -18.92 -6.19
CA LEU A 5 21.00 -20.04 -7.12
C LEU A 5 21.98 -21.19 -6.81
N ILE A 6 23.15 -20.86 -6.24
CA ILE A 6 24.11 -21.86 -5.78
C ILE A 6 23.55 -22.74 -4.67
N TRP A 7 22.72 -22.19 -3.78
CA TRP A 7 22.09 -22.95 -2.70
C TRP A 7 20.92 -23.76 -3.21
N GLN A 8 20.11 -23.19 -4.09
CA GLN A 8 18.97 -23.91 -4.69
C GLN A 8 19.40 -25.20 -5.41
N LYS A 9 20.62 -25.21 -5.99
CA LYS A 9 21.21 -26.37 -6.67
C LYS A 9 21.39 -27.61 -5.79
N ASP A 10 21.43 -27.45 -4.47
CA ASP A 10 21.52 -28.57 -3.52
C ASP A 10 20.23 -29.41 -3.52
N TYR A 11 19.08 -28.81 -3.86
CA TYR A 11 17.77 -29.46 -3.85
C TYR A 11 17.25 -29.76 -5.26
N ILE A 12 17.65 -28.99 -6.27
CA ILE A 12 17.19 -29.18 -7.64
C ILE A 12 18.26 -28.85 -8.67
N LYS A 13 18.45 -29.74 -9.64
CA LYS A 13 19.31 -29.50 -10.80
C LYS A 13 18.47 -29.04 -11.99
N LEU A 14 18.60 -27.76 -12.36
CA LEU A 14 18.01 -27.19 -13.55
C LEU A 14 19.08 -26.94 -14.61
N ASP A 15 18.96 -27.62 -15.75
CA ASP A 15 19.80 -27.37 -16.93
C ASP A 15 19.12 -26.33 -17.84
N LYS A 16 19.01 -25.10 -17.33
CA LYS A 16 18.39 -23.95 -17.99
C LYS A 16 19.17 -22.68 -17.68
N ASP A 17 19.18 -21.74 -18.62
CA ASP A 17 19.77 -20.43 -18.39
C ASP A 17 18.92 -19.63 -17.38
N LEU A 18 19.57 -18.64 -16.75
CA LEU A 18 18.97 -17.83 -15.70
C LEU A 18 17.68 -17.13 -16.13
N LYS A 19 17.63 -16.62 -17.37
CA LYS A 19 16.47 -15.91 -17.89
C LYS A 19 15.29 -16.85 -18.07
N THR A 20 15.52 -18.06 -18.59
CA THR A 20 14.48 -19.09 -18.69
C THR A 20 13.93 -19.47 -17.32
N ILE A 21 14.78 -19.58 -16.30
CA ILE A 21 14.36 -19.86 -14.92
C ILE A 21 13.47 -18.74 -14.38
N THR A 22 13.92 -17.49 -14.49
CA THR A 22 13.21 -16.33 -13.94
C THR A 22 11.89 -16.04 -14.66
N ASP A 23 11.87 -16.16 -15.99
CA ASP A 23 10.66 -15.95 -16.80
C ASP A 23 9.61 -17.01 -16.46
N ARG A 24 10.02 -18.27 -16.35
CA ARG A 24 9.11 -19.39 -16.06
C ARG A 24 8.53 -19.30 -14.65
N LEU A 25 9.34 -18.99 -13.64
CA LEU A 25 8.86 -18.86 -12.26
C LEU A 25 7.92 -17.66 -12.10
N SER A 26 8.18 -16.56 -12.81
CA SER A 26 7.25 -15.43 -12.85
C SER A 26 5.92 -15.81 -13.51
N GLU A 27 5.94 -16.61 -14.58
CA GLU A 27 4.74 -17.12 -15.25
C GLU A 27 3.90 -18.04 -14.35
N THR A 28 4.54 -18.88 -13.53
CA THR A 28 3.87 -19.88 -12.68
C THR A 28 3.46 -19.37 -11.30
N GLY A 29 3.75 -18.10 -10.98
CA GLY A 29 3.21 -17.37 -9.82
C GLY A 29 4.23 -16.84 -8.81
N SER A 30 5.53 -17.02 -9.04
CA SER A 30 6.60 -16.45 -8.20
C SER A 30 7.28 -15.29 -8.90
N HIS A 31 6.74 -14.08 -8.71
CA HIS A 31 7.25 -12.88 -9.38
C HIS A 31 8.70 -12.59 -9.01
N VAL A 32 9.56 -12.48 -10.03
CA VAL A 32 10.95 -12.06 -9.87
C VAL A 32 11.02 -10.53 -9.86
N GLU A 33 11.41 -9.97 -8.72
CA GLU A 33 11.58 -8.53 -8.53
C GLU A 33 12.94 -8.06 -9.05
N SER A 34 14.00 -8.80 -8.71
CA SER A 34 15.36 -8.46 -9.12
C SER A 34 16.25 -9.71 -9.22
N VAL A 35 17.34 -9.57 -9.97
CA VAL A 35 18.41 -10.57 -10.03
C VAL A 35 19.73 -9.83 -9.99
N TYR A 36 20.61 -10.20 -9.07
CA TYR A 36 21.90 -9.55 -8.92
C TYR A 36 23.01 -10.56 -8.59
N THR A 37 24.25 -10.15 -8.88
CA THR A 37 25.47 -10.88 -8.54
C THR A 37 26.45 -9.89 -7.93
N ILE A 38 27.02 -10.25 -6.79
CA ILE A 38 27.82 -9.31 -5.97
C ILE A 38 29.10 -8.88 -6.70
N SER A 39 29.77 -9.82 -7.36
CA SER A 39 31.13 -9.62 -7.90
C SER A 39 31.24 -9.75 -9.44
N ASP A 40 30.16 -9.51 -10.18
CA ASP A 40 30.05 -9.72 -11.64
C ASP A 40 31.13 -9.01 -12.51
N LYS A 41 31.94 -8.12 -11.93
CA LYS A 41 32.97 -7.31 -12.61
C LYS A 41 34.34 -7.33 -11.93
N LEU A 42 34.56 -8.22 -10.95
CA LEU A 42 35.80 -8.24 -10.17
C LEU A 42 36.73 -9.35 -10.65
N GLU A 43 37.81 -8.95 -11.33
CA GLU A 43 38.88 -9.84 -11.75
C GLU A 43 40.10 -9.72 -10.83
N GLY A 44 40.91 -10.78 -10.75
CA GLY A 44 42.19 -10.74 -10.04
C GLY A 44 42.15 -10.92 -8.52
N LEU A 45 40.97 -11.15 -7.94
CA LEU A 45 40.82 -11.53 -6.53
C LEU A 45 41.16 -13.01 -6.31
N VAL A 46 42.09 -13.28 -5.41
CA VAL A 46 42.55 -14.63 -5.06
C VAL A 46 42.69 -14.81 -3.56
N VAL A 47 42.63 -16.07 -3.12
CA VAL A 47 42.97 -16.42 -1.74
C VAL A 47 44.48 -16.34 -1.54
N GLY A 48 44.91 -15.66 -0.47
CA GLY A 48 46.30 -15.63 -0.02
C GLY A 48 46.45 -16.21 1.38
N LYS A 49 47.52 -16.98 1.62
CA LYS A 49 47.89 -17.46 2.96
C LYS A 49 49.04 -16.63 3.53
N VAL A 50 48.86 -16.06 4.71
CA VAL A 50 49.91 -15.30 5.39
C VAL A 50 51.00 -16.26 5.88
N LEU A 51 52.17 -16.23 5.26
CA LEU A 51 53.34 -17.01 5.65
C LEU A 51 54.12 -16.35 6.78
N LYS A 52 54.16 -15.01 6.80
CA LYS A 52 54.91 -14.24 7.79
C LYS A 52 54.33 -12.84 7.93
N GLN A 53 54.31 -12.32 9.16
CA GLN A 53 53.83 -10.97 9.46
C GLN A 53 54.80 -10.23 10.39
N VAL A 54 55.30 -9.07 9.93
CA VAL A 54 56.22 -8.22 10.70
C VAL A 54 55.77 -6.76 10.70
N LYS A 55 56.14 -6.00 11.74
CA LYS A 55 55.88 -4.56 11.79
C LYS A 55 56.75 -3.84 10.74
N HIS A 56 56.18 -2.85 10.06
CA HIS A 56 56.92 -2.07 9.09
C HIS A 56 58.06 -1.28 9.78
N PRO A 57 59.32 -1.35 9.30
CA PRO A 57 60.47 -0.75 9.98
C PRO A 57 60.38 0.78 10.08
N ASN A 58 59.77 1.42 9.07
CA ASN A 58 59.71 2.86 8.93
C ASN A 58 58.29 3.46 9.12
N ALA A 59 57.28 2.66 9.52
CA ALA A 59 55.90 3.13 9.63
C ALA A 59 55.12 2.42 10.73
N ASP A 60 54.79 3.13 11.82
CA ASP A 60 54.22 2.53 13.03
C ASP A 60 52.86 1.87 12.87
N LYS A 61 52.06 2.31 11.89
CA LYS A 61 50.70 1.82 11.64
C LYS A 61 50.62 0.73 10.57
N LEU A 62 51.75 0.41 9.91
CA LEU A 62 51.78 -0.54 8.80
C LEU A 62 52.43 -1.85 9.22
N GLN A 63 51.98 -2.91 8.57
CA GLN A 63 52.54 -4.25 8.68
C GLN A 63 52.92 -4.77 7.32
N VAL A 64 53.95 -5.60 7.27
CA VAL A 64 54.46 -6.24 6.07
C VAL A 64 54.13 -7.72 6.17
N LEU A 65 53.30 -8.19 5.24
CA LEU A 65 52.86 -9.56 5.13
C LEU A 65 53.57 -10.22 3.95
N THR A 66 54.21 -11.36 4.21
CA THR A 66 54.61 -12.30 3.16
C THR A 66 53.44 -13.26 2.95
N ILE A 67 52.85 -13.25 1.75
CA ILE A 67 51.62 -13.98 1.45
C ILE A 67 51.87 -14.93 0.28
N ASP A 68 51.47 -16.19 0.42
CA ASP A 68 51.40 -17.16 -0.67
C ASP A 68 50.05 -17.00 -1.39
N ILE A 69 50.08 -16.71 -2.69
CA ILE A 69 48.91 -16.71 -3.59
C ILE A 69 49.07 -17.74 -4.73
N GLY A 70 49.85 -18.80 -4.50
CA GLY A 70 50.43 -19.67 -5.54
C GLY A 70 51.84 -19.24 -5.96
N SER A 71 52.24 -18.05 -5.54
CA SER A 71 53.59 -17.50 -5.54
C SER A 71 53.72 -16.57 -4.33
N GLU A 72 54.92 -16.44 -3.78
CA GLU A 72 55.17 -15.55 -2.65
C GLU A 72 55.15 -14.08 -3.10
N ILE A 73 54.32 -13.27 -2.46
CA ILE A 73 54.22 -11.82 -2.68
C ILE A 73 54.32 -11.06 -1.36
N THR A 74 54.71 -9.79 -1.44
CA THR A 74 54.69 -8.88 -0.28
C THR A 74 53.46 -7.98 -0.33
N ILE A 75 52.69 -7.91 0.75
CA ILE A 75 51.61 -6.92 0.90
C ILE A 75 51.85 -6.07 2.15
N VAL A 76 51.72 -4.76 1.99
CA VAL A 76 51.74 -3.81 3.11
C VAL A 76 50.31 -3.43 3.46
N THR A 77 49.93 -3.58 4.73
CA THR A 77 48.57 -3.29 5.19
C THR A 77 48.54 -2.56 6.52
N SER A 78 47.47 -1.78 6.76
CA SER A 78 47.13 -1.22 8.07
C SER A 78 46.05 -2.02 8.80
N ALA A 79 45.54 -3.10 8.21
CA ALA A 79 44.48 -3.92 8.77
C ALA A 79 44.93 -4.61 10.06
N LYS A 80 44.22 -4.36 11.16
CA LYS A 80 44.58 -4.87 12.49
C LYS A 80 44.15 -6.32 12.72
N ASN A 81 43.25 -6.85 11.90
CA ASN A 81 42.63 -8.16 12.03
C ASN A 81 43.35 -9.25 11.23
N THR A 82 44.66 -9.12 10.99
CA THR A 82 45.49 -10.11 10.28
C THR A 82 46.48 -10.76 11.25
N LYS A 83 46.76 -12.05 11.09
CA LYS A 83 47.83 -12.80 11.77
C LYS A 83 48.50 -13.80 10.82
N GLU A 84 49.70 -14.24 11.20
CA GLU A 84 50.39 -15.35 10.52
C GLU A 84 49.51 -16.62 10.51
N GLY A 85 49.44 -17.28 9.36
CA GLY A 85 48.58 -18.43 9.13
C GLY A 85 47.18 -18.12 8.60
N ASP A 86 46.72 -16.86 8.61
CA ASP A 86 45.40 -16.50 8.10
C ASP A 86 45.29 -16.72 6.58
N TYR A 87 44.07 -17.06 6.15
CA TYR A 87 43.67 -17.04 4.75
C TYR A 87 42.87 -15.77 4.49
N LEU A 88 43.39 -14.93 3.59
CA LEU A 88 42.87 -13.59 3.29
C LEU A 88 42.46 -13.50 1.82
N ILE A 89 41.68 -12.47 1.49
CA ILE A 89 41.40 -12.12 0.09
C ILE A 89 42.37 -11.03 -0.37
N VAL A 90 43.10 -11.34 -1.44
CA VAL A 90 44.08 -10.47 -2.09
C VAL A 90 43.57 -10.07 -3.46
N ILE A 91 43.62 -8.78 -3.78
CA ILE A 91 43.55 -8.30 -5.15
C ILE A 91 44.97 -8.13 -5.71
N LYS A 92 45.25 -8.83 -6.82
CA LYS A 92 46.55 -8.79 -7.49
C LYS A 92 46.81 -7.43 -8.14
N SER A 93 48.07 -7.04 -8.19
CA SER A 93 48.53 -5.91 -9.00
C SER A 93 48.14 -6.09 -10.47
N GLY A 94 47.81 -4.98 -11.14
CA GLY A 94 47.24 -4.94 -12.48
C GLY A 94 45.72 -5.15 -12.54
N SER A 95 45.05 -5.51 -11.44
CA SER A 95 43.59 -5.71 -11.41
C SER A 95 42.84 -4.40 -11.17
N THR A 96 41.50 -4.45 -11.26
CA THR A 96 40.64 -3.29 -11.00
C THR A 96 39.55 -3.66 -9.99
N ILE A 97 39.31 -2.79 -9.01
CA ILE A 97 38.22 -2.89 -8.03
C ILE A 97 37.50 -1.55 -7.95
N ASN A 98 36.17 -1.53 -8.05
CA ASN A 98 35.36 -0.31 -8.01
C ASN A 98 35.83 0.81 -8.96
N GLY A 99 36.33 0.44 -10.15
CA GLY A 99 36.85 1.38 -11.15
C GLY A 99 38.25 1.94 -10.86
N GLN A 100 38.90 1.50 -9.78
CA GLN A 100 40.27 1.86 -9.42
C GLN A 100 41.24 0.73 -9.78
N LYS A 101 42.32 1.09 -10.48
CA LYS A 101 43.40 0.16 -10.84
C LYS A 101 44.30 -0.05 -9.62
N ILE A 102 44.56 -1.30 -9.30
CA ILE A 102 45.51 -1.69 -8.26
C ILE A 102 46.85 -1.94 -8.93
N ASP A 103 47.87 -1.16 -8.56
CA ASP A 103 49.25 -1.31 -9.04
C ASP A 103 50.20 -1.56 -7.86
N ASP A 104 51.45 -1.92 -8.15
CA ASP A 104 52.48 -2.04 -7.13
C ASP A 104 52.76 -0.66 -6.52
N HIS A 105 52.75 -0.57 -5.19
CA HIS A 105 52.97 0.68 -4.48
C HIS A 105 54.12 0.54 -3.48
N ASP A 106 55.06 1.50 -3.51
CA ASP A 106 56.10 1.60 -2.50
C ASP A 106 55.56 2.27 -1.23
N PHE A 107 55.73 1.60 -0.09
CA PHE A 107 55.45 2.13 1.23
C PHE A 107 56.76 2.22 2.00
N PHE A 108 57.43 3.38 1.93
CA PHE A 108 58.66 3.66 2.69
C PHE A 108 59.80 2.63 2.45
N GLY A 109 60.00 2.25 1.18
CA GLY A 109 61.05 1.35 0.72
C GLY A 109 60.68 -0.13 0.64
N ILE A 110 59.42 -0.47 0.93
CA ILE A 110 58.87 -1.83 0.75
C ILE A 110 57.74 -1.78 -0.26
N THR A 111 57.88 -2.51 -1.36
CA THR A 111 56.87 -2.59 -2.43
C THR A 111 55.74 -3.57 -2.05
N SER A 112 54.50 -3.07 -1.99
CA SER A 112 53.29 -3.87 -1.86
C SER A 112 52.80 -4.29 -3.25
N GLN A 113 52.70 -5.60 -3.48
CA GLN A 113 52.38 -6.21 -4.77
C GLN A 113 50.88 -6.55 -4.86
N GLY A 114 50.04 -5.53 -4.71
CA GLY A 114 48.59 -5.66 -4.58
C GLY A 114 48.06 -5.18 -3.22
N MET A 115 46.84 -5.60 -2.89
CA MET A 115 46.10 -5.10 -1.72
C MET A 115 45.23 -6.20 -1.10
N LEU A 116 45.02 -6.14 0.21
CA LEU A 116 43.99 -6.96 0.89
C LEU A 116 42.62 -6.30 0.77
N THR A 117 41.56 -7.09 0.61
CA THR A 117 40.21 -6.52 0.40
C THR A 117 39.27 -6.81 1.57
N SER A 118 38.37 -5.86 1.82
CA SER A 118 37.21 -5.96 2.71
C SER A 118 35.95 -6.42 1.97
N TYR A 119 34.93 -6.86 2.69
CA TYR A 119 33.62 -7.24 2.11
C TYR A 119 32.96 -6.06 1.37
N LYS A 120 33.09 -4.84 1.93
CA LYS A 120 32.53 -3.62 1.35
C LYS A 120 33.16 -3.29 -0.01
N GLU A 121 34.48 -3.46 -0.13
CA GLU A 121 35.19 -3.23 -1.40
C GLU A 121 34.79 -4.24 -2.48
N ILE A 122 34.41 -5.46 -2.10
CA ILE A 122 33.91 -6.50 -3.02
C ILE A 122 32.43 -6.26 -3.39
N GLY A 123 31.71 -5.39 -2.67
CA GLY A 123 30.34 -4.99 -2.99
C GLY A 123 29.24 -5.53 -2.07
N TYR A 124 29.60 -6.11 -0.92
CA TYR A 124 28.61 -6.51 0.09
C TYR A 124 28.07 -5.28 0.85
N ASP A 125 26.78 -5.30 1.17
CA ASP A 125 26.13 -4.28 1.99
C ASP A 125 26.61 -4.33 3.44
N ASP A 126 26.83 -3.16 4.07
CA ASP A 126 27.32 -3.02 5.44
C ASP A 126 26.42 -3.70 6.49
N SER A 127 25.13 -3.90 6.19
CA SER A 127 24.18 -4.60 7.08
C SER A 127 24.42 -6.11 7.14
N LEU A 128 24.98 -6.70 6.07
CA LEU A 128 25.23 -8.14 5.93
C LEU A 128 26.60 -8.58 6.46
N ILE A 129 27.51 -7.63 6.67
CA ILE A 129 28.86 -7.90 7.17
C ILE A 129 28.85 -8.09 8.69
N GLU A 130 29.51 -9.16 9.15
CA GLU A 130 29.74 -9.42 10.58
C GLU A 130 30.32 -8.20 11.29
N LYS A 131 29.85 -7.90 12.50
CA LYS A 131 30.27 -6.69 13.25
C LYS A 131 31.79 -6.58 13.38
N LYS A 132 32.50 -7.69 13.64
CA LYS A 132 33.96 -7.74 13.79
C LYS A 132 34.74 -7.54 12.48
N SER A 133 34.07 -7.71 11.33
CA SER A 133 34.68 -7.68 10.00
C SER A 133 34.37 -6.38 9.24
N LYS A 134 33.63 -5.43 9.85
CA LYS A 134 33.26 -4.15 9.23
C LYS A 134 34.45 -3.24 8.96
N ASP A 135 35.38 -3.17 9.91
CA ASP A 135 36.52 -2.24 9.88
C ASP A 135 37.85 -2.94 9.50
N GLY A 136 37.76 -4.09 8.83
CA GLY A 136 38.90 -4.96 8.54
C GLY A 136 38.86 -5.62 7.17
N VAL A 137 39.91 -6.39 6.88
CA VAL A 137 40.01 -7.21 5.66
C VAL A 137 39.25 -8.53 5.84
N ILE A 138 38.90 -9.19 4.73
CA ILE A 138 38.27 -10.49 4.77
C ILE A 138 39.29 -11.54 5.24
N VAL A 139 39.01 -12.12 6.40
CA VAL A 139 39.68 -13.31 6.93
C VAL A 139 38.73 -14.48 6.76
N LEU A 140 39.16 -15.51 6.04
CA LEU A 140 38.35 -16.71 5.78
C LEU A 140 38.36 -17.62 7.01
N SER A 141 37.19 -18.16 7.36
CA SER A 141 37.05 -19.07 8.50
C SER A 141 37.38 -20.53 8.18
N SER A 142 37.93 -20.80 6.99
CA SER A 142 38.27 -22.15 6.52
C SER A 142 39.56 -22.10 5.70
N GLU A 143 40.26 -23.24 5.63
CA GLU A 143 41.47 -23.34 4.81
C GLU A 143 41.12 -23.52 3.34
N PHE A 144 41.84 -22.80 2.48
CA PHE A 144 41.68 -22.90 1.03
C PHE A 144 43.05 -22.95 0.36
N LYS A 145 43.11 -23.52 -0.86
CA LYS A 145 44.36 -23.52 -1.61
C LYS A 145 44.75 -22.09 -2.01
N PRO A 146 45.97 -21.61 -1.67
CA PRO A 146 46.48 -20.33 -2.16
C PRO A 146 46.34 -20.17 -3.68
N GLY A 147 45.94 -18.98 -4.12
CA GLY A 147 45.71 -18.66 -5.53
C GLY A 147 44.32 -19.03 -6.07
N THR A 148 43.47 -19.72 -5.29
CA THR A 148 42.08 -20.00 -5.68
C THR A 148 41.33 -18.69 -5.90
N PRO A 149 40.52 -18.53 -6.97
CA PRO A 149 39.71 -17.34 -7.18
C PRO A 149 38.80 -17.04 -5.99
N ALA A 150 38.87 -15.83 -5.45
CA ALA A 150 38.09 -15.45 -4.26
C ALA A 150 36.58 -15.51 -4.52
N ILE A 151 36.16 -15.19 -5.74
CA ILE A 151 34.75 -15.18 -6.14
C ILE A 151 34.09 -16.56 -6.02
N GLU A 152 34.87 -17.64 -6.22
CA GLU A 152 34.40 -19.02 -6.05
C GLU A 152 34.29 -19.38 -4.57
N VAL A 153 35.24 -18.89 -3.75
CA VAL A 153 35.27 -19.17 -2.31
C VAL A 153 34.20 -18.38 -1.55
N LEU A 154 33.86 -17.18 -2.00
CA LEU A 154 32.82 -16.32 -1.40
C LEU A 154 31.42 -16.53 -2.00
N TYR A 155 31.31 -17.37 -3.05
CA TYR A 155 30.09 -17.54 -3.85
C TYR A 155 29.57 -16.24 -4.49
N SER A 156 30.40 -15.20 -4.55
CA SER A 156 30.00 -13.85 -4.94
C SER A 156 29.76 -13.70 -6.44
N ASN A 157 30.13 -14.69 -7.25
CA ASN A 157 29.84 -14.79 -8.70
C ASN A 157 28.53 -15.53 -9.00
N THR A 158 27.76 -15.89 -7.97
CA THR A 158 26.51 -16.64 -8.14
C THR A 158 25.32 -15.68 -8.19
N PRO A 159 24.35 -15.89 -9.10
CA PRO A 159 23.12 -15.11 -9.11
C PRO A 159 22.29 -15.32 -7.84
N VAL A 160 21.79 -14.21 -7.29
CA VAL A 160 20.75 -14.19 -6.27
C VAL A 160 19.48 -13.67 -6.92
N ILE A 161 18.40 -14.44 -6.81
CA ILE A 161 17.10 -14.07 -7.34
C ILE A 161 16.23 -13.57 -6.18
N GLU A 162 15.67 -12.38 -6.32
CA GLU A 162 14.72 -11.82 -5.39
C GLU A 162 13.30 -12.08 -5.89
N TYR A 163 12.52 -12.80 -5.08
CA TYR A 163 11.12 -13.09 -5.36
C TYR A 163 10.18 -12.29 -4.46
N GLU A 164 9.15 -11.71 -5.05
CA GLU A 164 8.02 -11.14 -4.33
C GLU A 164 7.00 -12.25 -4.01
N ILE A 165 6.98 -12.70 -2.76
CA ILE A 165 6.14 -13.81 -2.32
C ILE A 165 4.83 -13.29 -1.72
N THR A 166 3.72 -13.64 -2.37
CA THR A 166 2.36 -13.29 -1.93
C THR A 166 2.02 -13.94 -0.58
N PRO A 167 1.10 -13.35 0.21
CA PRO A 167 0.78 -13.86 1.55
C PRO A 167 0.24 -15.30 1.60
N ASN A 168 -0.38 -15.80 0.52
CA ASN A 168 -0.90 -17.17 0.44
C ASN A 168 0.16 -18.24 0.22
N ARG A 169 1.43 -17.87 -0.06
CA ARG A 169 2.53 -18.82 -0.33
C ARG A 169 3.63 -18.78 0.73
N PRO A 170 3.31 -19.01 2.03
CA PRO A 170 4.33 -19.06 3.07
C PRO A 170 5.35 -20.18 2.85
N ASP A 171 4.97 -21.25 2.15
CA ASP A 171 5.86 -22.34 1.74
C ASP A 171 7.06 -21.82 0.93
N CYS A 172 6.84 -20.84 0.06
CA CYS A 172 7.85 -20.20 -0.76
C CYS A 172 8.75 -19.19 -0.03
N LEU A 173 8.58 -18.96 1.28
CA LEU A 173 9.50 -18.15 2.10
C LEU A 173 10.73 -18.96 2.60
N SER A 174 11.12 -19.94 1.79
CA SER A 174 12.20 -20.88 2.08
C SER A 174 12.91 -21.34 0.80
N ILE A 175 14.17 -21.76 0.92
CA ILE A 175 14.94 -22.32 -0.20
C ILE A 175 14.30 -23.61 -0.70
N ILE A 176 13.88 -24.51 0.20
CA ILE A 176 13.20 -25.75 -0.17
C ILE A 176 11.87 -25.47 -0.88
N GLY A 177 11.07 -24.51 -0.39
CA GLY A 177 9.82 -24.13 -1.05
C GLY A 177 10.02 -23.58 -2.45
N MET A 178 11.01 -22.71 -2.64
CA MET A 178 11.35 -22.20 -3.96
C MET A 178 11.97 -23.26 -4.86
N ALA A 179 12.73 -24.20 -4.32
CA ALA A 179 13.22 -25.37 -5.05
C ALA A 179 12.07 -26.28 -5.50
N ARG A 180 11.05 -26.48 -4.66
CA ARG A 180 9.83 -27.24 -5.00
C ARG A 180 9.03 -26.56 -6.10
N GLU A 181 8.83 -25.26 -5.98
CA GLU A 181 8.14 -24.45 -7.00
C GLU A 181 8.87 -24.50 -8.34
N SER A 182 10.20 -24.47 -8.31
CA SER A 182 11.06 -24.65 -9.49
C SER A 182 10.98 -26.07 -10.05
N ALA A 183 10.91 -27.09 -9.18
CA ALA A 183 10.74 -28.48 -9.57
C ALA A 183 9.44 -28.69 -10.34
N ALA A 184 8.33 -28.20 -9.80
CA ALA A 184 7.02 -28.26 -10.43
C ALA A 184 7.00 -27.50 -11.77
N SER A 185 7.56 -26.28 -11.80
CA SER A 185 7.57 -25.41 -12.98
C SER A 185 8.34 -26.00 -14.17
N PHE A 186 9.35 -26.83 -13.90
CA PHE A 186 10.23 -27.48 -14.90
C PHE A 186 10.06 -29.00 -14.99
N ASN A 187 9.03 -29.57 -14.35
CA ASN A 187 8.78 -31.02 -14.26
C ASN A 187 10.05 -31.82 -13.87
N SER A 188 10.74 -31.33 -12.84
CA SER A 188 11.93 -31.92 -12.25
C SER A 188 11.61 -32.50 -10.88
N LYS A 189 12.53 -33.30 -10.32
CA LYS A 189 12.38 -33.84 -8.96
C LYS A 189 13.21 -33.05 -7.97
N ILE A 190 12.62 -32.72 -6.84
CA ILE A 190 13.31 -32.16 -5.69
C ILE A 190 14.04 -33.28 -4.92
N SER A 191 15.21 -32.96 -4.38
CA SER A 191 15.95 -33.77 -3.42
C SER A 191 15.94 -33.08 -2.06
N TYR A 192 15.58 -33.81 -1.02
CA TYR A 192 15.54 -33.29 0.35
C TYR A 192 16.85 -33.58 1.09
N PRO A 193 17.25 -32.72 2.05
CA PRO A 193 18.41 -32.98 2.88
C PRO A 193 18.13 -34.16 3.83
N SER A 194 19.15 -34.98 4.11
CA SER A 194 19.05 -35.98 5.18
C SER A 194 18.88 -35.29 6.54
N ILE A 195 18.05 -35.89 7.38
CA ILE A 195 17.79 -35.48 8.76
C ILE A 195 18.24 -36.55 9.77
N ASP A 196 19.02 -37.54 9.30
CA ASP A 196 19.53 -38.65 10.12
C ASP A 196 20.85 -38.26 10.77
N TYR A 197 20.93 -38.30 12.10
CA TYR A 197 22.13 -37.94 12.85
C TYR A 197 22.36 -38.92 14.01
N PRO A 198 23.62 -39.15 14.41
CA PRO A 198 23.91 -39.95 15.59
C PRO A 198 23.50 -39.20 16.87
N THR A 199 23.09 -39.97 17.87
CA THR A 199 22.61 -39.48 19.17
C THR A 199 23.40 -40.12 20.31
N VAL A 200 23.31 -39.50 21.49
CA VAL A 200 23.76 -40.08 22.76
C VAL A 200 22.56 -40.43 23.64
N SER A 201 22.64 -41.56 24.34
CA SER A 201 21.53 -42.11 25.15
C SER A 201 21.48 -41.56 26.58
N ASP A 202 21.94 -40.33 26.81
CA ASP A 202 21.74 -39.64 28.08
C ASP A 202 20.25 -39.32 28.27
N LYS A 203 19.76 -39.32 29.53
CA LYS A 203 18.38 -38.94 29.82
C LYS A 203 18.21 -37.43 29.74
N LYS A 204 17.25 -36.96 28.93
CA LYS A 204 16.96 -35.52 28.79
C LYS A 204 16.56 -34.87 30.12
N GLU A 205 15.91 -35.60 31.02
CA GLU A 205 15.43 -35.11 32.32
C GLU A 205 16.57 -34.72 33.27
N ASP A 206 17.77 -35.28 33.07
CA ASP A 206 18.95 -34.93 33.85
C ASP A 206 19.44 -33.50 33.51
N TYR A 207 19.10 -33.02 32.31
CA TYR A 207 19.51 -31.70 31.82
C TYR A 207 18.38 -30.68 31.85
N PHE A 208 17.14 -31.07 31.56
CA PHE A 208 16.01 -30.14 31.43
C PHE A 208 14.72 -30.77 31.96
N LYS A 209 13.91 -30.01 32.69
CA LYS A 209 12.78 -30.59 33.44
C LYS A 209 11.52 -30.75 32.60
N LYS A 210 11.06 -29.68 31.94
CA LYS A 210 9.79 -29.70 31.20
C LYS A 210 9.59 -28.50 30.29
N ILE A 211 8.77 -28.70 29.26
CA ILE A 211 8.13 -27.66 28.46
C ILE A 211 6.64 -27.68 28.81
N GLU A 212 6.04 -26.52 29.08
CA GLU A 212 4.63 -26.41 29.45
C GLU A 212 3.94 -25.36 28.57
N ILE A 213 2.96 -25.78 27.78
CA ILE A 213 2.14 -24.90 26.96
C ILE A 213 0.88 -24.52 27.76
N LYS A 214 0.74 -23.25 28.13
CA LYS A 214 -0.41 -22.71 28.88
C LYS A 214 -1.37 -21.87 28.03
N SER A 215 -0.98 -21.52 26.81
CA SER A 215 -1.76 -20.71 25.88
C SER A 215 -2.08 -21.52 24.62
N ASP A 216 -3.31 -21.41 24.13
CA ASP A 216 -3.78 -22.03 22.90
C ASP A 216 -3.16 -21.42 21.62
N LYS A 217 -2.53 -20.24 21.76
CA LYS A 217 -1.76 -19.56 20.72
C LYS A 217 -0.46 -20.28 20.35
N CYS A 218 -0.05 -21.32 21.08
CA CYS A 218 1.07 -22.18 20.75
C CYS A 218 0.57 -23.61 20.50
N LYS A 219 0.60 -24.05 19.24
CA LYS A 219 0.05 -25.35 18.83
C LYS A 219 1.02 -26.49 19.08
N ARG A 220 2.32 -26.24 18.92
CA ARG A 220 3.38 -27.23 19.11
C ARG A 220 4.65 -26.56 19.60
N TYR A 221 5.37 -27.21 20.50
CA TYR A 221 6.70 -26.78 20.93
C TYR A 221 7.64 -27.98 21.04
N THR A 222 8.68 -27.99 20.21
CA THR A 222 9.71 -29.01 20.16
C THR A 222 11.01 -28.45 20.76
N GLY A 223 11.53 -29.13 21.78
CA GLY A 223 12.78 -28.82 22.46
C GLY A 223 13.82 -29.93 22.27
N ARG A 224 15.01 -29.60 21.79
CA ARG A 224 16.12 -30.57 21.62
C ARG A 224 17.38 -30.10 22.36
N ILE A 225 18.06 -31.03 23.02
CA ILE A 225 19.26 -30.72 23.82
C ILE A 225 20.51 -31.14 23.06
N VAL A 226 21.49 -30.25 23.05
CA VAL A 226 22.86 -30.54 22.59
C VAL A 226 23.81 -30.21 23.72
N LYS A 227 24.67 -31.17 24.09
CA LYS A 227 25.73 -31.00 25.08
C LYS A 227 27.10 -30.88 24.42
N ASN A 228 28.11 -30.48 25.19
CA ASN A 228 29.48 -30.30 24.73
C ASN A 228 29.58 -29.34 23.52
N VAL A 229 28.75 -28.29 23.53
CA VAL A 229 28.64 -27.34 22.43
C VAL A 229 29.91 -26.53 22.31
N LYS A 230 30.39 -26.39 21.06
CA LYS A 230 31.55 -25.58 20.69
C LYS A 230 31.08 -24.34 19.93
N VAL A 231 30.80 -23.27 20.67
CA VAL A 231 30.45 -21.99 20.07
C VAL A 231 31.69 -21.34 19.47
N GLY A 232 31.59 -20.87 18.23
CA GLY A 232 32.70 -20.26 17.50
C GLY A 232 32.27 -19.70 16.15
N GLU A 233 33.24 -19.51 15.25
CA GLU A 233 32.95 -19.05 13.90
C GLU A 233 32.28 -20.12 13.04
N SER A 234 31.31 -19.69 12.23
CA SER A 234 30.71 -20.51 11.19
C SER A 234 31.72 -20.88 10.10
N PRO A 235 31.64 -22.09 9.52
CA PRO A 235 32.35 -22.41 8.29
C PRO A 235 32.04 -21.40 7.17
N GLN A 236 33.01 -21.15 6.29
CA GLN A 236 32.89 -20.06 5.31
C GLN A 236 31.66 -20.23 4.38
N TRP A 237 31.35 -21.45 3.98
CA TRP A 237 30.19 -21.74 3.12
C TRP A 237 28.86 -21.30 3.76
N LEU A 238 28.72 -21.50 5.08
CA LEU A 238 27.50 -21.15 5.82
C LEU A 238 27.35 -19.63 5.90
N LYS A 239 28.45 -18.92 6.19
CA LYS A 239 28.49 -17.45 6.19
C LYS A 239 28.08 -16.89 4.83
N ASN A 240 28.66 -17.43 3.75
CA ASN A 240 28.37 -16.97 2.39
C ASN A 240 26.88 -17.11 2.05
N LEU A 241 26.29 -18.27 2.35
CA LEU A 241 24.88 -18.54 2.03
C LEU A 241 23.93 -17.63 2.83
N LEU A 242 24.21 -17.41 4.11
CA LEU A 242 23.44 -16.46 4.92
C LEU A 242 23.51 -15.05 4.34
N MET A 243 24.72 -14.57 4.03
CA MET A 243 24.91 -13.23 3.47
C MET A 243 24.19 -13.07 2.12
N LEU A 244 24.29 -14.05 1.22
CA LEU A 244 23.58 -14.03 -0.06
C LEU A 244 22.05 -14.08 0.11
N ALA A 245 21.55 -14.72 1.17
CA ALA A 245 20.14 -14.76 1.51
C ALA A 245 19.66 -13.57 2.37
N GLY A 246 20.51 -12.54 2.55
CA GLY A 246 20.16 -11.30 3.25
C GLY A 246 20.29 -11.35 4.78
N MET A 247 20.96 -12.35 5.33
CA MET A 247 21.19 -12.49 6.77
C MET A 247 22.66 -12.33 7.15
N ARG A 248 22.91 -11.52 8.17
CA ARG A 248 24.25 -11.31 8.73
C ARG A 248 24.66 -12.49 9.61
N PRO A 249 25.85 -13.10 9.39
CA PRO A 249 26.38 -14.14 10.28
C PRO A 249 26.71 -13.60 11.68
N VAL A 250 26.66 -14.46 12.69
CA VAL A 250 26.86 -14.14 14.11
C VAL A 250 27.83 -15.14 14.76
N ASN A 251 27.38 -16.38 14.94
CA ASN A 251 28.17 -17.50 15.46
C ASN A 251 27.59 -18.81 14.91
N ASN A 252 28.36 -19.88 14.95
CA ASN A 252 27.99 -21.17 14.35
C ASN A 252 26.65 -21.75 14.83
N ILE A 253 26.19 -21.50 16.05
CA ILE A 253 24.89 -22.00 16.54
C ILE A 253 23.74 -21.16 16.00
N VAL A 254 23.83 -19.83 16.17
CA VAL A 254 22.81 -18.89 15.67
C VAL A 254 22.70 -18.97 14.14
N ASP A 255 23.84 -19.08 13.46
CA ASP A 255 23.91 -19.17 12.00
C ASP A 255 23.27 -20.44 11.48
N ILE A 256 23.40 -21.59 12.18
CA ILE A 256 22.68 -22.81 11.83
C ILE A 256 21.16 -22.60 11.98
N THR A 257 20.69 -21.97 13.07
CA THR A 257 19.25 -21.71 13.23
C THR A 257 18.69 -20.78 12.14
N ASN A 258 19.44 -19.74 11.77
CA ASN A 258 19.07 -18.83 10.68
C ASN A 258 19.11 -19.54 9.32
N PHE A 259 20.12 -20.38 9.09
CA PHE A 259 20.26 -21.16 7.87
C PHE A 259 19.09 -22.11 7.71
N VAL A 260 18.72 -22.86 8.75
CA VAL A 260 17.58 -23.79 8.68
C VAL A 260 16.26 -23.04 8.56
N MET A 261 16.13 -21.85 9.16
CA MET A 261 14.96 -21.00 8.94
C MET A 261 14.83 -20.57 7.48
N LEU A 262 15.94 -20.16 6.84
CA LEU A 262 15.94 -19.82 5.41
C LEU A 262 15.77 -21.06 4.52
N GLU A 263 16.33 -22.20 4.91
CA GLU A 263 16.23 -23.48 4.19
C GLU A 263 14.79 -24.01 4.17
N THR A 264 14.13 -24.00 5.32
CA THR A 264 12.85 -24.73 5.57
C THR A 264 11.65 -23.81 5.79
N GLY A 265 11.88 -22.52 6.03
CA GLY A 265 10.84 -21.56 6.39
C GLY A 265 10.43 -21.59 7.86
N GLN A 266 11.00 -22.47 8.70
CA GLN A 266 10.69 -22.57 10.13
C GLN A 266 11.65 -21.70 10.97
N PRO A 267 11.17 -20.62 11.61
CA PRO A 267 12.00 -19.90 12.58
C PRO A 267 12.32 -20.79 13.78
N LEU A 268 13.57 -20.70 14.23
CA LEU A 268 14.17 -21.50 15.28
C LEU A 268 14.90 -20.59 16.25
N HIS A 269 15.04 -21.02 17.50
CA HIS A 269 15.82 -20.29 18.49
C HIS A 269 16.65 -21.25 19.34
N ALA A 270 17.80 -20.82 19.83
CA ALA A 270 18.64 -21.62 20.72
C ALA A 270 18.87 -20.85 22.02
N TYR A 271 18.55 -21.49 23.14
CA TYR A 271 18.79 -20.95 24.47
C TYR A 271 20.03 -21.58 25.09
N ASP A 272 20.81 -20.78 25.83
CA ASP A 272 21.79 -21.35 26.75
C ASP A 272 21.03 -22.04 27.89
N LEU A 273 21.24 -23.35 28.05
CA LEU A 273 20.50 -24.11 29.05
C LEU A 273 20.86 -23.68 30.48
N GLU A 274 22.07 -23.18 30.70
CA GLU A 274 22.52 -22.70 32.01
C GLU A 274 21.88 -21.38 32.43
N SER A 275 21.41 -20.57 31.47
CA SER A 275 20.72 -19.30 31.75
C SER A 275 19.24 -19.49 32.06
N LEU A 276 18.65 -20.66 31.77
CA LEU A 276 17.22 -20.93 31.98
C LEU A 276 16.92 -21.25 33.45
N ALA A 277 16.19 -20.36 34.12
CA ALA A 277 15.78 -20.58 35.51
C ALA A 277 14.86 -21.81 35.62
N ASP A 278 15.08 -22.59 36.68
CA ASP A 278 14.42 -23.88 36.94
C ASP A 278 14.59 -24.96 35.86
N ARG A 279 15.34 -24.70 34.78
CA ARG A 279 15.49 -25.60 33.62
C ARG A 279 14.13 -26.04 33.06
N LYS A 280 13.22 -25.08 32.86
CA LYS A 280 11.89 -25.30 32.28
C LYS A 280 11.49 -24.16 31.35
N ILE A 281 10.62 -24.44 30.39
CA ILE A 281 9.99 -23.45 29.51
C ILE A 281 8.49 -23.45 29.77
N ILE A 282 7.91 -22.25 29.85
CA ILE A 282 6.47 -22.00 29.98
C ILE A 282 6.05 -21.07 28.84
N VAL A 283 5.20 -21.57 27.95
CA VAL A 283 4.60 -20.77 26.88
C VAL A 283 3.27 -20.22 27.39
N ARG A 284 3.18 -18.90 27.57
CA ARG A 284 2.01 -18.25 28.19
C ARG A 284 1.75 -16.87 27.63
N ASP A 285 0.54 -16.37 27.85
CA ASP A 285 0.23 -14.97 27.58
C ASP A 285 0.97 -14.04 28.56
N ALA A 286 1.27 -12.84 28.08
CA ALA A 286 1.77 -11.74 28.88
C ALA A 286 0.72 -11.28 29.90
N LYS A 287 1.18 -10.73 31.01
CA LYS A 287 0.32 -9.95 31.91
C LYS A 287 0.20 -8.54 31.37
N GLU A 288 -0.94 -7.91 31.60
CA GLU A 288 -1.15 -6.51 31.20
C GLU A 288 -0.09 -5.61 31.84
N GLY A 289 0.67 -4.90 31.01
CA GLY A 289 1.77 -4.03 31.42
C GLY A 289 3.07 -4.74 31.79
N GLU A 290 3.21 -6.05 31.53
CA GLU A 290 4.47 -6.78 31.72
C GLU A 290 5.60 -6.17 30.88
N LEU A 291 6.80 -6.06 31.45
CA LEU A 291 7.97 -5.49 30.79
C LEU A 291 8.91 -6.60 30.32
N ILE A 292 9.48 -6.43 29.13
CA ILE A 292 10.55 -7.30 28.62
C ILE A 292 11.60 -6.46 27.90
N LYS A 293 12.87 -6.83 28.07
CA LYS A 293 13.99 -6.24 27.31
C LYS A 293 14.39 -7.18 26.18
N THR A 294 14.20 -6.73 24.94
CA THR A 294 14.50 -7.52 23.74
C THR A 294 15.98 -7.45 23.36
N LEU A 295 16.43 -8.33 22.45
CA LEU A 295 17.82 -8.41 21.96
C LEU A 295 18.37 -7.10 21.34
N ASP A 296 17.50 -6.19 20.91
CA ASP A 296 17.86 -4.84 20.44
C ASP A 296 18.18 -3.86 21.60
N GLY A 297 18.06 -4.30 22.85
CA GLY A 297 18.30 -3.51 24.05
C GLY A 297 17.12 -2.62 24.47
N VAL A 298 15.99 -2.67 23.76
CA VAL A 298 14.80 -1.85 24.02
C VAL A 298 13.89 -2.54 25.05
N GLU A 299 13.48 -1.80 26.08
CA GLU A 299 12.46 -2.25 27.02
C GLU A 299 11.05 -1.98 26.47
N ARG A 300 10.18 -2.99 26.54
CA ARG A 300 8.86 -2.97 25.89
C ARG A 300 7.78 -3.32 26.90
N LYS A 301 6.71 -2.53 26.91
CA LYS A 301 5.51 -2.78 27.71
C LYS A 301 4.51 -3.58 26.89
N LEU A 302 4.13 -4.73 27.43
CA LEU A 302 3.28 -5.71 26.76
C LEU A 302 1.83 -5.57 27.23
N ASN A 303 0.89 -5.95 26.36
CA ASN A 303 -0.52 -6.16 26.71
C ASN A 303 -0.80 -7.66 26.87
N SER A 304 -1.95 -8.02 27.41
CA SER A 304 -2.31 -9.43 27.67
C SER A 304 -2.47 -10.30 26.42
N ASP A 305 -2.51 -9.72 25.23
CA ASP A 305 -2.64 -10.50 24.00
C ASP A 305 -1.32 -11.09 23.52
N VAL A 306 -0.17 -10.51 23.92
CA VAL A 306 1.16 -10.94 23.47
C VAL A 306 1.53 -12.32 24.06
N LEU A 307 1.92 -13.25 23.19
CA LEU A 307 2.44 -14.56 23.59
C LEU A 307 3.93 -14.47 23.98
N LEU A 308 4.29 -15.09 25.10
CA LEU A 308 5.65 -15.10 25.64
C LEU A 308 6.19 -16.51 25.80
N ILE A 309 7.50 -16.61 25.62
CA ILE A 309 8.31 -17.73 26.12
C ILE A 309 8.89 -17.27 27.46
N ALA A 310 8.61 -18.01 28.53
CA ALA A 310 9.10 -17.71 29.87
C ALA A 310 9.83 -18.91 30.45
N ASP A 311 10.75 -18.67 31.38
CA ASP A 311 11.35 -19.72 32.20
C ASP A 311 10.62 -19.83 33.56
N GLY A 312 11.28 -20.37 34.58
CA GLY A 312 10.69 -20.45 35.91
C GLY A 312 10.51 -19.16 36.69
N LYS A 313 11.11 -18.08 36.23
CA LYS A 313 11.19 -16.80 36.94
C LYS A 313 10.64 -15.65 36.11
N GLU A 314 11.03 -15.55 34.84
CA GLU A 314 10.76 -14.38 34.00
C GLU A 314 10.52 -14.71 32.53
N ALA A 315 10.08 -13.71 31.76
CA ALA A 315 9.91 -13.84 30.32
C ALA A 315 11.29 -13.76 29.62
N ILE A 316 11.58 -14.73 28.76
CA ILE A 316 12.85 -14.87 28.06
C ILE A 316 12.74 -14.61 26.55
N GLY A 317 11.53 -14.34 26.06
CA GLY A 317 11.32 -13.98 24.66
C GLY A 317 9.87 -13.67 24.34
N ILE A 318 9.68 -12.88 23.29
CA ILE A 318 8.39 -12.68 22.64
C ILE A 318 8.24 -13.77 21.59
N ALA A 319 7.30 -14.68 21.83
CA ALA A 319 7.15 -15.90 21.03
C ALA A 319 7.00 -15.58 19.54
N GLY A 320 7.81 -16.22 18.70
CA GLY A 320 7.79 -16.05 17.25
C GLY A 320 8.18 -14.66 16.73
N ILE A 321 8.65 -13.75 17.58
CA ILE A 321 9.02 -12.38 17.19
C ILE A 321 10.50 -12.11 17.51
N MET A 322 10.89 -12.15 18.78
CA MET A 322 12.26 -11.82 19.20
C MET A 322 12.58 -12.35 20.60
N GLY A 323 13.79 -12.89 20.79
CA GLY A 323 14.29 -13.31 22.11
C GLY A 323 14.59 -12.14 23.05
N SER A 324 14.78 -12.45 24.34
CA SER A 324 15.33 -11.51 25.33
C SER A 324 16.85 -11.52 25.32
N MET A 325 17.45 -10.49 25.93
CA MET A 325 18.91 -10.36 26.04
C MET A 325 19.55 -11.39 26.99
N ASP A 326 18.81 -11.86 28.00
CA ASP A 326 19.37 -12.63 29.12
C ASP A 326 19.56 -14.13 28.84
N SER A 327 19.07 -14.62 27.68
CA SER A 327 19.13 -16.04 27.30
C SER A 327 19.94 -16.30 26.01
N GLU A 328 20.73 -15.32 25.58
CA GLU A 328 21.54 -15.36 24.36
C GLU A 328 22.69 -16.38 24.43
N ILE A 329 22.99 -17.04 23.31
CA ILE A 329 24.14 -17.93 23.16
C ILE A 329 25.44 -17.13 23.20
N THR A 330 26.36 -17.51 24.10
CA THR A 330 27.68 -16.87 24.26
C THR A 330 28.80 -17.85 23.92
N GLU A 331 30.04 -17.35 23.83
CA GLU A 331 31.23 -18.20 23.63
C GLU A 331 31.45 -19.22 24.77
N ASN A 332 30.84 -18.98 25.94
CA ASN A 332 30.96 -19.85 27.11
C ASN A 332 29.91 -20.97 27.14
N THR A 333 28.86 -20.88 26.33
CA THR A 333 27.73 -21.82 26.33
C THR A 333 28.20 -23.25 26.04
N LYS A 334 27.86 -24.20 26.92
CA LYS A 334 28.24 -25.64 26.80
C LYS A 334 27.08 -26.56 26.48
N THR A 335 25.87 -26.16 26.85
CA THR A 335 24.66 -26.95 26.62
C THR A 335 23.58 -26.02 26.12
N ILE A 336 22.92 -26.39 25.02
CA ILE A 336 21.84 -25.58 24.45
C ILE A 336 20.53 -26.35 24.47
N LEU A 337 19.43 -25.59 24.58
CA LEU A 337 18.09 -26.05 24.25
C LEU A 337 17.65 -25.38 22.95
N LEU A 338 17.50 -26.15 21.88
CA LEU A 338 16.90 -25.68 20.63
C LEU A 338 15.38 -25.64 20.77
N GLU A 339 14.79 -24.49 20.49
CA GLU A 339 13.36 -24.28 20.26
C GLU A 339 13.04 -24.39 18.77
N SER A 340 12.03 -25.20 18.47
CA SER A 340 11.24 -25.15 17.24
C SER A 340 9.77 -25.18 17.61
N ALA A 341 8.99 -24.21 17.19
CA ALA A 341 7.62 -24.04 17.67
C ALA A 341 6.64 -23.62 16.57
N ASN A 342 5.35 -23.81 16.84
CA ASN A 342 4.26 -23.37 15.98
C ASN A 342 3.33 -22.42 16.74
N PHE A 343 3.29 -21.17 16.30
CA PHE A 343 2.52 -20.10 16.92
C PHE A 343 1.35 -19.67 16.04
N ASP A 344 0.31 -19.13 16.67
CA ASP A 344 -0.87 -18.57 16.01
C ASP A 344 -0.52 -17.35 15.14
N SER A 345 -0.80 -17.43 13.84
CA SER A 345 -0.40 -16.42 12.86
C SER A 345 -1.06 -15.06 13.08
N ASP A 346 -2.34 -15.04 13.46
CA ASP A 346 -3.08 -13.82 13.75
C ASP A 346 -2.55 -13.12 14.99
N ASN A 347 -2.20 -13.87 16.04
CA ASN A 347 -1.58 -13.33 17.23
C ASN A 347 -0.21 -12.71 16.94
N ILE A 348 0.64 -13.42 16.18
CA ILE A 348 1.96 -12.91 15.81
C ILE A 348 1.84 -11.61 15.02
N ARG A 349 0.94 -11.54 14.04
CA ARG A 349 0.69 -10.33 13.24
C ARG A 349 0.25 -9.15 14.10
N LYS A 350 -0.71 -9.38 15.00
CA LYS A 350 -1.22 -8.34 15.92
C LYS A 350 -0.12 -7.85 16.86
N SER A 351 0.63 -8.78 17.47
CA SER A 351 1.69 -8.49 18.44
C SER A 351 2.88 -7.76 17.79
N SER A 352 3.32 -8.22 16.62
CA SER A 352 4.36 -7.58 15.81
C SER A 352 3.99 -6.13 15.47
N LYS A 353 2.75 -5.89 15.01
CA LYS A 353 2.24 -4.56 14.68
C LYS A 353 2.09 -3.66 15.92
N SER A 354 1.56 -4.17 17.03
CA SER A 354 1.39 -3.37 18.25
C SER A 354 2.72 -2.96 18.89
N LEU A 355 3.74 -3.80 18.75
CA LEU A 355 5.08 -3.54 19.29
C LEU A 355 6.01 -2.82 18.30
N ASN A 356 5.53 -2.58 17.07
CA ASN A 356 6.33 -2.07 15.95
C ASN A 356 7.63 -2.87 15.76
N LEU A 357 7.50 -4.20 15.82
CA LEU A 357 8.60 -5.16 15.77
C LEU A 357 8.38 -6.17 14.65
N ARG A 358 9.06 -5.98 13.53
CA ARG A 358 9.04 -6.93 12.42
C ARG A 358 10.41 -7.60 12.29
N SER A 359 10.44 -8.91 12.46
CA SER A 359 11.61 -9.78 12.28
C SER A 359 11.38 -10.82 11.18
N GLU A 360 12.46 -11.47 10.74
CA GLU A 360 12.41 -12.62 9.83
C GLU A 360 11.49 -13.73 10.38
N ALA A 361 11.51 -13.96 11.69
CA ALA A 361 10.64 -14.92 12.36
C ALA A 361 9.18 -14.50 12.28
N SER A 362 8.86 -13.26 12.69
CA SER A 362 7.48 -12.78 12.70
C SER A 362 6.87 -12.76 11.29
N SER A 363 7.68 -12.44 10.27
CA SER A 363 7.24 -12.38 8.87
C SER A 363 6.83 -13.73 8.29
N ARG A 364 7.35 -14.84 8.85
CA ARG A 364 7.00 -16.21 8.47
C ARG A 364 5.84 -16.72 9.30
N PHE A 365 5.91 -16.59 10.63
CA PHE A 365 4.82 -17.03 11.50
C PHE A 365 3.50 -16.29 11.22
N GLU A 366 3.52 -14.99 10.89
CA GLU A 366 2.31 -14.23 10.56
C GLU A 366 1.57 -14.75 9.31
N LYS A 367 2.27 -15.48 8.44
CA LYS A 367 1.72 -16.07 7.22
C LYS A 367 1.35 -17.56 7.37
N GLN A 368 1.41 -18.08 8.60
CA GLN A 368 1.12 -19.46 8.97
C GLN A 368 2.18 -20.46 8.49
N ILE A 369 2.59 -21.35 9.39
CA ILE A 369 3.54 -22.43 9.15
C ILE A 369 2.87 -23.72 9.63
N SER A 370 3.16 -24.86 9.00
CA SER A 370 2.61 -26.14 9.47
C SER A 370 3.24 -26.60 10.79
N VAL A 371 2.49 -27.39 11.56
CA VAL A 371 2.96 -27.94 12.85
C VAL A 371 4.01 -29.04 12.65
N GLU A 372 3.99 -29.72 11.51
CA GLU A 372 4.94 -30.76 11.11
C GLU A 372 6.32 -30.20 10.81
N ASN A 373 6.39 -28.97 10.26
CA ASN A 373 7.65 -28.34 9.88
C ASN A 373 8.57 -28.13 11.10
N SER A 374 7.99 -27.99 12.29
CA SER A 374 8.75 -27.87 13.55
C SER A 374 9.68 -29.06 13.79
N GLU A 375 9.18 -30.29 13.60
CA GLU A 375 9.97 -31.49 13.83
C GLU A 375 11.06 -31.64 12.76
N PHE A 376 10.70 -31.41 11.49
CA PHE A 376 11.63 -31.49 10.37
C PHE A 376 12.80 -30.50 10.53
N ALA A 377 12.50 -29.24 10.79
CA ALA A 377 13.51 -28.19 10.96
C ALA A 377 14.38 -28.44 12.20
N SER A 378 13.79 -28.87 13.33
CA SER A 378 14.57 -29.16 14.53
C SER A 378 15.60 -30.29 14.31
N LYS A 379 15.21 -31.36 13.60
CA LYS A 379 16.13 -32.44 13.21
C LYS A 379 17.20 -31.97 12.23
N ARG A 380 16.84 -31.08 11.31
CA ARG A 380 17.80 -30.49 10.36
C ARG A 380 18.89 -29.68 11.07
N VAL A 381 18.54 -28.93 12.13
CA VAL A 381 19.54 -28.26 12.98
C VAL A 381 20.45 -29.28 13.66
N MET A 382 19.89 -30.34 14.25
CA MET A 382 20.68 -31.39 14.90
C MET A 382 21.66 -32.04 13.93
N LYS A 383 21.22 -32.32 12.70
CA LYS A 383 22.08 -32.84 11.63
C LYS A 383 23.28 -31.94 11.37
N LEU A 384 23.06 -30.65 11.20
CA LEU A 384 24.13 -29.69 10.91
C LEU A 384 25.11 -29.53 12.08
N ILE A 385 24.61 -29.51 13.32
CA ILE A 385 25.45 -29.47 14.52
C ILE A 385 26.38 -30.69 14.57
N THR A 386 25.84 -31.87 14.29
CA THR A 386 26.60 -33.11 14.34
C THR A 386 27.59 -33.25 13.17
N ASP A 387 27.18 -32.91 11.96
CA ASP A 387 28.05 -32.93 10.76
C ASP A 387 29.25 -32.01 10.91
N LEU A 388 29.07 -30.88 11.58
CA LEU A 388 30.12 -29.90 11.85
C LEU A 388 30.92 -30.20 13.13
N GLY A 389 30.59 -31.29 13.85
CA GLY A 389 31.28 -31.70 15.08
C GLY A 389 31.18 -30.68 16.22
N LEU A 390 30.06 -29.95 16.27
CA LEU A 390 29.84 -28.83 17.18
C LEU A 390 29.23 -29.22 18.52
N GLY A 391 28.77 -30.47 18.68
CA GLY A 391 28.23 -30.96 19.95
C GLY A 391 27.67 -32.38 19.82
N GLU A 392 27.19 -32.91 20.94
CA GLU A 392 26.56 -34.23 21.04
C GLU A 392 25.05 -34.06 21.27
N VAL A 393 24.25 -34.63 20.37
CA VAL A 393 22.78 -34.51 20.39
C VAL A 393 22.17 -35.63 21.22
N LEU A 394 21.29 -35.28 22.17
CA LEU A 394 20.56 -36.29 22.94
C LEU A 394 19.50 -36.99 22.07
N GLU A 395 19.27 -38.27 22.36
CA GLU A 395 18.29 -39.10 21.63
C GLU A 395 16.86 -38.60 21.78
N ASP A 396 16.45 -38.30 23.02
CA ASP A 396 15.10 -37.84 23.30
C ASP A 396 14.93 -36.33 23.10
N SER A 397 13.73 -35.93 22.66
CA SER A 397 13.28 -34.54 22.59
C SER A 397 12.08 -34.29 23.51
N PHE A 398 11.87 -33.03 23.86
CA PHE A 398 10.58 -32.55 24.36
C PHE A 398 9.73 -32.19 23.15
N ASP A 399 8.50 -32.70 23.05
CA ASP A 399 7.62 -32.43 21.91
C ASP A 399 6.19 -32.36 22.42
N GLU A 400 5.78 -31.15 22.77
CA GLU A 400 4.50 -30.85 23.41
C GLU A 400 3.52 -30.23 22.40
N GLY A 401 2.23 -30.57 22.52
CA GLY A 401 1.16 -30.07 21.66
C GLY A 401 0.81 -31.00 20.49
N TYR A 402 0.29 -30.43 19.40
CA TYR A 402 -0.16 -31.17 18.22
C TYR A 402 1.01 -31.63 17.36
N LYS A 403 1.07 -32.93 17.06
CA LYS A 403 2.16 -33.50 16.25
C LYS A 403 1.98 -33.31 14.75
N ASN A 404 0.74 -33.41 14.29
CA ASN A 404 0.35 -33.29 12.89
C ASN A 404 -0.88 -32.39 12.78
N SER A 405 -1.00 -31.73 11.63
CA SER A 405 -2.21 -31.04 11.20
C SER A 405 -3.32 -32.05 10.93
N GLU A 406 -4.57 -31.57 10.90
CA GLU A 406 -5.68 -32.40 10.45
C GLU A 406 -5.48 -32.74 8.97
N GLU A 407 -5.65 -34.02 8.61
CA GLU A 407 -5.53 -34.45 7.22
C GLU A 407 -6.66 -33.84 6.40
N ASN A 408 -6.31 -32.94 5.48
CA ASN A 408 -7.27 -32.29 4.60
C ASN A 408 -7.19 -32.87 3.19
N GLU A 409 -8.34 -33.31 2.67
CA GLU A 409 -8.52 -33.74 1.29
C GLU A 409 -9.47 -32.77 0.57
N VAL A 410 -9.13 -32.39 -0.66
CA VAL A 410 -9.99 -31.57 -1.53
C VAL A 410 -10.33 -32.35 -2.78
N LYS A 411 -11.61 -32.29 -3.18
CA LYS A 411 -12.09 -32.90 -4.43
C LYS A 411 -11.94 -31.91 -5.57
N LEU A 412 -11.47 -32.40 -6.72
CA LEU A 412 -11.41 -31.66 -7.96
C LEU A 412 -12.17 -32.39 -9.06
N ARG A 413 -13.15 -31.71 -9.67
CA ARG A 413 -13.81 -32.18 -10.88
C ARG A 413 -13.09 -31.64 -12.11
N ILE A 414 -12.73 -32.53 -13.04
CA ILE A 414 -12.07 -32.16 -14.29
C ILE A 414 -13.01 -31.32 -15.17
N SER A 415 -14.31 -31.63 -15.17
CA SER A 415 -15.34 -30.79 -15.79
C SER A 415 -15.34 -29.35 -15.27
N ARG A 416 -15.17 -29.16 -13.95
CA ARG A 416 -15.09 -27.84 -13.32
C ARG A 416 -13.82 -27.11 -13.68
N LEU A 417 -12.66 -27.78 -13.60
CA LEU A 417 -11.37 -27.27 -14.06
C LEU A 417 -11.47 -26.72 -15.49
N ASN A 418 -11.99 -27.53 -16.42
CA ASN A 418 -12.11 -27.16 -17.82
C ASN A 418 -13.08 -26.00 -18.03
N SER A 419 -14.21 -25.99 -17.30
CA SER A 419 -15.19 -24.89 -17.37
C SER A 419 -14.65 -23.56 -16.86
N LEU A 420 -13.79 -23.58 -15.85
CA LEU A 420 -13.30 -22.36 -15.20
C LEU A 420 -12.11 -21.76 -15.96
N ILE A 421 -11.20 -22.62 -16.46
CA ILE A 421 -10.01 -22.18 -17.20
C ILE A 421 -10.32 -21.95 -18.68
N GLY A 422 -11.30 -22.67 -19.26
CA GLY A 422 -11.61 -22.60 -20.68
C GLY A 422 -10.65 -23.38 -21.59
N HIS A 423 -9.86 -24.27 -20.99
CA HIS A 423 -8.96 -25.23 -21.64
C HIS A 423 -9.41 -26.67 -21.33
N GLU A 424 -9.15 -27.62 -22.23
CA GLU A 424 -9.48 -29.04 -22.03
C GLU A 424 -8.28 -29.77 -21.43
N PHE A 425 -8.25 -29.91 -20.11
CA PHE A 425 -7.30 -30.77 -19.42
C PHE A 425 -7.85 -32.20 -19.36
N SER A 426 -6.98 -33.16 -19.60
CA SER A 426 -7.23 -34.55 -19.23
C SER A 426 -7.05 -34.77 -17.72
N LYS A 427 -7.66 -35.83 -17.19
CA LYS A 427 -7.50 -36.23 -15.79
C LYS A 427 -6.04 -36.54 -15.44
N ASP A 428 -5.31 -37.21 -16.35
CA ASP A 428 -3.90 -37.56 -16.16
C ASP A 428 -3.00 -36.32 -16.11
N GLU A 429 -3.26 -35.30 -16.94
CA GLU A 429 -2.53 -34.03 -16.89
C GLU A 429 -2.76 -33.32 -15.55
N ALA A 430 -4.01 -33.23 -15.09
CA ALA A 430 -4.35 -32.64 -13.79
C ALA A 430 -3.61 -33.35 -12.64
N ILE A 431 -3.63 -34.70 -12.63
CA ILE A 431 -2.90 -35.51 -11.66
C ILE A 431 -1.39 -35.24 -11.73
N SER A 432 -0.82 -35.14 -12.94
CA SER A 432 0.62 -34.87 -13.12
C SER A 432 1.03 -33.51 -12.55
N TYR A 433 0.25 -32.45 -12.79
CA TYR A 433 0.53 -31.13 -12.24
C TYR A 433 0.50 -31.13 -10.71
N LEU A 434 -0.55 -31.70 -10.11
CA LEU A 434 -0.67 -31.78 -8.66
C LEU A 434 0.43 -32.64 -8.02
N LYS A 435 0.78 -33.79 -8.63
CA LYS A 435 1.89 -34.62 -8.14
C LYS A 435 3.25 -33.93 -8.23
N SER A 436 3.46 -33.05 -9.22
CA SER A 436 4.69 -32.26 -9.31
C SER A 436 4.85 -31.27 -8.15
N LEU A 437 3.75 -30.94 -7.48
CA LEU A 437 3.68 -30.11 -6.27
C LEU A 437 3.58 -30.96 -4.98
N GLU A 438 3.85 -32.26 -5.09
CA GLU A 438 3.85 -33.24 -4.00
C GLU A 438 2.47 -33.53 -3.37
N PHE A 439 1.38 -33.20 -4.06
CA PHE A 439 0.06 -33.69 -3.65
C PHE A 439 -0.02 -35.20 -3.86
N GLU A 440 -0.55 -35.91 -2.87
CA GLU A 440 -0.97 -37.29 -3.07
C GLU A 440 -2.37 -37.26 -3.71
N VAL A 441 -2.50 -37.86 -4.89
CA VAL A 441 -3.73 -37.79 -5.67
C VAL A 441 -4.24 -39.19 -5.95
N ARG A 442 -5.53 -39.42 -5.66
CA ARG A 442 -6.24 -40.65 -5.95
C ARG A 442 -7.46 -40.39 -6.83
N ASP A 443 -7.70 -41.31 -7.75
CA ASP A 443 -8.92 -41.31 -8.56
C ASP A 443 -10.13 -41.65 -7.68
N LEU A 444 -11.22 -40.90 -7.86
CA LEU A 444 -12.52 -41.23 -7.28
C LEU A 444 -13.44 -41.86 -8.33
N ASP A 445 -13.55 -41.23 -9.51
CA ASP A 445 -14.38 -41.67 -10.62
C ASP A 445 -13.86 -41.15 -11.97
N GLU A 446 -14.69 -41.16 -13.02
CA GLU A 446 -14.33 -40.72 -14.37
C GLU A 446 -14.05 -39.21 -14.46
N ASP A 447 -14.70 -38.38 -13.64
CA ASP A 447 -14.60 -36.91 -13.67
C ASP A 447 -13.86 -36.32 -12.46
N THR A 448 -13.76 -37.07 -11.34
CA THR A 448 -13.32 -36.52 -10.06
C THR A 448 -12.05 -37.18 -9.54
N ILE A 449 -11.12 -36.35 -9.06
CA ILE A 449 -9.94 -36.76 -8.28
C ILE A 449 -10.01 -36.20 -6.86
N ILE A 450 -9.31 -36.86 -5.94
CA ILE A 450 -9.12 -36.40 -4.56
C ILE A 450 -7.64 -36.13 -4.35
N ALA A 451 -7.32 -34.92 -3.94
CA ALA A 451 -5.97 -34.50 -3.60
C ALA A 451 -5.84 -34.35 -2.08
N LYS A 452 -4.92 -35.11 -1.48
CA LYS A 452 -4.46 -34.89 -0.10
C LYS A 452 -3.49 -33.72 -0.10
N ILE A 453 -3.80 -32.72 0.72
CA ILE A 453 -3.05 -31.48 0.76
C ILE A 453 -1.73 -31.71 1.51
N PRO A 454 -0.57 -31.35 0.92
CA PRO A 454 0.70 -31.38 1.64
C PRO A 454 0.68 -30.42 2.83
N HIS A 455 1.25 -30.82 3.97
CA HIS A 455 1.21 -30.04 5.21
C HIS A 455 1.73 -28.59 5.07
N PHE A 456 2.63 -28.32 4.12
CA PHE A 456 3.15 -26.97 3.89
C PHE A 456 2.19 -26.06 3.08
N ARG A 457 1.09 -26.58 2.52
CA ARG A 457 0.10 -25.84 1.74
C ARG A 457 -1.12 -25.45 2.57
N MET A 458 -0.94 -24.41 3.38
CA MET A 458 -1.98 -23.89 4.27
C MET A 458 -3.09 -23.11 3.55
N ASP A 459 -2.88 -22.78 2.28
CA ASP A 459 -3.77 -21.99 1.42
C ASP A 459 -4.81 -22.83 0.67
N ILE A 460 -4.62 -24.14 0.56
CA ILE A 460 -5.53 -25.02 -0.18
C ILE A 460 -6.65 -25.52 0.74
N SER A 461 -7.88 -25.16 0.42
CA SER A 461 -9.07 -25.54 1.20
C SER A 461 -10.30 -25.84 0.34
N ILE A 462 -10.33 -25.38 -0.91
CA ILE A 462 -11.45 -25.54 -1.84
C ILE A 462 -10.99 -25.99 -3.22
N GLU A 463 -11.94 -26.50 -4.01
CA GLU A 463 -11.72 -26.98 -5.38
C GLU A 463 -11.04 -25.93 -6.28
N ALA A 464 -11.37 -24.64 -6.09
CA ALA A 464 -10.81 -23.55 -6.88
C ALA A 464 -9.29 -23.37 -6.67
N ASP A 465 -8.80 -23.70 -5.47
CA ASP A 465 -7.37 -23.58 -5.15
C ASP A 465 -6.57 -24.64 -5.93
N LEU A 466 -7.09 -25.88 -6.04
CA LEU A 466 -6.50 -26.91 -6.89
C LEU A 466 -6.55 -26.54 -8.38
N ILE A 467 -7.62 -25.87 -8.82
CA ILE A 467 -7.73 -25.37 -10.20
C ILE A 467 -6.65 -24.31 -10.48
N GLU A 468 -6.40 -23.40 -9.53
CA GLU A 468 -5.32 -22.43 -9.63
C GLU A 468 -3.95 -23.11 -9.79
N GLU A 469 -3.64 -24.12 -8.96
CA GLU A 469 -2.38 -24.86 -9.03
C GLU A 469 -2.11 -25.48 -10.40
N ILE A 470 -3.15 -26.05 -11.02
CA ILE A 470 -3.05 -26.64 -12.36
C ILE A 470 -2.90 -25.54 -13.41
N ALA A 471 -3.71 -24.47 -13.33
CA ALA A 471 -3.73 -23.40 -14.32
C ALA A 471 -2.41 -22.61 -14.34
N ARG A 472 -1.84 -22.31 -13.17
CA ARG A 472 -0.57 -21.58 -13.05
C ARG A 472 0.60 -22.41 -13.59
N LEU A 473 0.65 -23.71 -13.30
CA LEU A 473 1.70 -24.59 -13.82
C LEU A 473 1.54 -24.87 -15.31
N TYR A 474 0.31 -24.97 -15.81
CA TYR A 474 0.06 -25.01 -17.25
C TYR A 474 0.64 -23.75 -17.93
N GLY A 475 0.45 -22.59 -17.31
CA GLY A 475 0.89 -21.29 -17.78
C GLY A 475 -0.29 -20.52 -18.35
N MET A 476 -0.76 -19.50 -17.63
CA MET A 476 -1.95 -18.72 -18.02
C MET A 476 -1.80 -18.05 -19.40
N GLY A 477 -0.56 -17.75 -19.82
CA GLY A 477 -0.27 -17.22 -21.16
C GLY A 477 -0.61 -18.18 -22.31
N LYS A 478 -0.77 -19.47 -22.04
CA LYS A 478 -1.18 -20.48 -23.03
C LYS A 478 -2.69 -20.61 -23.18
N VAL A 479 -3.47 -20.05 -22.25
CA VAL A 479 -4.94 -20.10 -22.30
C VAL A 479 -5.42 -19.23 -23.46
N ILE A 480 -6.08 -19.85 -24.43
CA ILE A 480 -6.57 -19.16 -25.63
C ILE A 480 -7.77 -18.28 -25.25
N SER A 481 -7.69 -16.99 -25.55
CA SER A 481 -8.79 -16.05 -25.36
C SER A 481 -10.01 -16.46 -26.20
N LYS A 482 -11.17 -16.60 -25.56
CA LYS A 482 -12.46 -16.89 -26.19
C LYS A 482 -13.42 -15.74 -25.90
N PRO A 483 -14.29 -15.35 -26.86
CA PRO A 483 -15.31 -14.35 -26.60
C PRO A 483 -16.30 -14.82 -25.53
N LEU A 484 -16.73 -13.91 -24.66
CA LEU A 484 -17.82 -14.17 -23.72
C LEU A 484 -19.15 -14.11 -24.48
N TYR A 485 -19.94 -15.19 -24.38
CA TYR A 485 -21.30 -15.21 -24.90
C TYR A 485 -22.28 -14.84 -23.77
N SER A 486 -23.12 -13.84 -24.02
CA SER A 486 -24.17 -13.42 -23.11
C SER A 486 -25.44 -13.11 -23.89
N SER A 487 -26.59 -13.10 -23.21
CA SER A 487 -27.83 -12.61 -23.81
C SER A 487 -27.78 -11.08 -23.96
N LEU A 488 -28.38 -10.56 -25.03
CA LEU A 488 -28.48 -9.12 -25.24
C LEU A 488 -29.36 -8.51 -24.15
N GLN A 489 -28.74 -7.77 -23.24
CA GLN A 489 -29.44 -6.92 -22.27
C GLN A 489 -29.29 -5.45 -22.65
N ARG A 490 -30.36 -4.67 -22.44
CA ARG A 490 -30.30 -3.21 -22.65
C ARG A 490 -29.70 -2.55 -21.41
N GLY A 491 -28.44 -2.12 -21.52
CA GLY A 491 -27.82 -1.28 -20.50
C GLY A 491 -28.40 0.14 -20.57
N GLU A 492 -28.84 0.69 -19.43
CA GLU A 492 -29.29 2.08 -19.32
C GLU A 492 -28.39 2.84 -18.34
N LYS A 493 -28.10 4.11 -18.66
CA LYS A 493 -27.44 5.01 -17.72
C LYS A 493 -28.47 5.49 -16.70
N SER A 494 -28.09 5.53 -15.42
CA SER A 494 -28.97 6.10 -14.39
C SER A 494 -29.29 7.58 -14.69
N PRO A 495 -30.46 8.08 -14.26
CA PRO A 495 -30.85 9.48 -14.48
C PRO A 495 -29.80 10.49 -13.98
N MET A 496 -29.18 10.22 -12.83
CA MET A 496 -28.09 11.03 -12.29
C MET A 496 -26.85 11.01 -13.19
N ARG A 497 -26.47 9.86 -13.77
CA ARG A 497 -25.33 9.79 -14.70
C ARG A 497 -25.60 10.58 -15.98
N LEU A 498 -26.80 10.45 -16.53
CA LEU A 498 -27.22 11.25 -17.70
C LEU A 498 -27.17 12.75 -17.37
N LEU A 499 -27.68 13.15 -16.21
CA LEU A 499 -27.64 14.55 -15.77
C LEU A 499 -26.20 15.08 -15.71
N LYS A 500 -25.27 14.31 -15.12
CA LYS A 500 -23.85 14.69 -15.06
C LYS A 500 -23.24 14.83 -16.45
N ASP A 501 -23.45 13.85 -17.33
CA ASP A 501 -22.92 13.87 -18.70
C ASP A 501 -23.39 15.14 -19.44
N ASP A 502 -24.68 15.46 -19.33
CA ASP A 502 -25.25 16.63 -19.99
C ASP A 502 -24.78 17.94 -19.36
N LEU A 503 -24.64 18.02 -18.03
CA LEU A 503 -24.09 19.20 -17.36
C LEU A 503 -22.65 19.46 -17.77
N LYS A 504 -21.81 18.41 -17.81
CA LYS A 504 -20.41 18.50 -18.25
C LYS A 504 -20.32 19.08 -19.66
N LEU A 505 -21.11 18.55 -20.60
CA LEU A 505 -21.13 19.03 -21.98
C LEU A 505 -21.55 20.51 -22.06
N ASN A 506 -22.57 20.91 -21.30
CA ASN A 506 -23.09 22.28 -21.32
C ASN A 506 -22.17 23.29 -20.62
N LEU A 507 -21.46 22.89 -19.57
CA LEU A 507 -20.48 23.76 -18.90
C LEU A 507 -19.19 23.86 -19.73
N PHE A 508 -18.75 22.77 -20.35
CA PHE A 508 -17.66 22.79 -21.33
C PHE A 508 -17.95 23.73 -22.49
N GLY A 509 -19.17 23.69 -23.05
CA GLY A 509 -19.60 24.63 -24.10
C GLY A 509 -19.64 26.10 -23.66
N GLN A 510 -19.59 26.37 -22.35
CA GLN A 510 -19.47 27.70 -21.75
C GLN A 510 -18.03 28.02 -21.30
N GLN A 511 -17.06 27.23 -21.75
CA GLN A 511 -15.62 27.33 -21.48
C GLN A 511 -15.26 27.15 -20.00
N PHE A 512 -16.06 26.40 -19.24
CA PHE A 512 -15.65 25.95 -17.93
C PHE A 512 -14.74 24.73 -18.03
N SER A 513 -13.71 24.70 -17.18
CA SER A 513 -12.86 23.53 -17.00
C SER A 513 -13.36 22.72 -15.80
N GLU A 514 -13.49 21.40 -15.98
CA GLU A 514 -13.82 20.51 -14.87
C GLU A 514 -12.61 20.36 -13.95
N ILE A 515 -12.85 20.37 -12.64
CA ILE A 515 -11.85 20.05 -11.63
C ILE A 515 -12.30 18.84 -10.83
N THR A 516 -11.34 18.04 -10.35
CA THR A 516 -11.56 16.93 -9.43
C THR A 516 -10.68 17.16 -8.22
N THR A 517 -11.29 17.31 -7.04
CA THR A 517 -10.57 17.63 -5.82
C THR A 517 -10.72 16.51 -4.79
N TYR A 518 -9.84 16.48 -3.78
CA TYR A 518 -9.94 15.50 -2.70
C TYR A 518 -11.26 15.69 -1.92
N SER A 519 -11.93 14.57 -1.67
CA SER A 519 -13.15 14.52 -0.85
C SER A 519 -12.89 14.73 0.64
N PHE A 520 -11.64 14.65 1.07
CA PHE A 520 -11.21 14.90 2.44
C PHE A 520 -10.39 16.18 2.50
N ILE A 521 -10.67 17.02 3.50
CA ILE A 521 -10.13 18.36 3.65
C ILE A 521 -9.72 18.62 5.10
N SER A 522 -9.12 19.78 5.35
CA SER A 522 -8.81 20.27 6.69
C SER A 522 -10.08 20.83 7.35
N PRO A 523 -10.30 20.59 8.66
CA PRO A 523 -11.30 21.34 9.43
C PRO A 523 -11.11 22.86 9.35
N LYS A 524 -9.86 23.32 9.13
CA LYS A 524 -9.51 24.75 8.99
C LYS A 524 -10.14 25.40 7.76
N GLU A 525 -10.52 24.63 6.76
CA GLU A 525 -11.20 25.16 5.57
C GLU A 525 -12.58 25.76 5.90
N TYR A 526 -13.27 25.22 6.91
CA TYR A 526 -14.53 25.79 7.40
C TYR A 526 -14.30 27.13 8.11
N ASP A 527 -13.15 27.31 8.77
CA ASP A 527 -12.76 28.57 9.40
C ASP A 527 -12.50 29.65 8.33
N LYS A 528 -11.76 29.30 7.26
CA LYS A 528 -11.51 30.21 6.13
C LYS A 528 -12.79 30.63 5.41
N LEU A 529 -13.79 29.75 5.36
CA LEU A 529 -15.13 30.06 4.84
C LEU A 529 -16.00 30.87 5.83
N GLY A 530 -15.52 31.12 7.06
CA GLY A 530 -16.29 31.82 8.09
C GLY A 530 -17.51 31.03 8.57
N ILE A 531 -17.53 29.70 8.42
CA ILE A 531 -18.64 28.85 8.84
C ILE A 531 -18.62 28.76 10.37
N ASN A 532 -19.71 29.10 11.06
CA ASN A 532 -19.76 29.06 12.52
C ASN A 532 -19.56 27.64 13.07
N GLU A 533 -19.06 27.52 14.31
CA GLU A 533 -18.77 26.23 14.97
C GLU A 533 -19.99 25.33 15.14
N ASP A 534 -21.16 25.92 15.36
CA ASP A 534 -22.46 25.26 15.55
C ASP A 534 -23.15 24.88 14.22
N SER A 535 -22.54 25.22 13.07
CA SER A 535 -23.10 24.91 11.76
C SER A 535 -23.12 23.40 11.50
N LYS A 536 -24.22 22.91 10.93
CA LYS A 536 -24.33 21.52 10.45
C LYS A 536 -23.27 21.15 9.41
N LEU A 537 -22.68 22.12 8.71
CA LEU A 537 -21.57 21.87 7.79
C LEU A 537 -20.30 21.38 8.53
N ARG A 538 -20.15 21.67 9.82
CA ARG A 538 -19.04 21.18 10.64
C ARG A 538 -19.31 19.84 11.33
N ASP A 539 -20.51 19.27 11.17
CA ASP A 539 -20.79 17.89 11.58
C ASP A 539 -20.30 16.90 10.51
N PHE A 540 -18.99 16.92 10.26
CA PHE A 540 -18.32 16.08 9.28
C PHE A 540 -17.93 14.70 9.85
N VAL A 541 -17.67 13.76 8.95
CA VAL A 541 -17.08 12.45 9.28
C VAL A 541 -15.56 12.61 9.45
N LYS A 542 -15.01 12.20 10.59
CA LYS A 542 -13.57 12.22 10.89
C LYS A 542 -12.90 10.92 10.42
N ILE A 543 -11.70 11.04 9.87
CA ILE A 543 -10.86 9.89 9.47
C ILE A 543 -9.98 9.49 10.67
N ILE A 544 -9.99 8.21 11.03
CA ILE A 544 -9.28 7.70 12.24
C ILE A 544 -7.75 7.78 12.05
N ASN A 545 -7.25 7.42 10.86
CA ASN A 545 -5.83 7.40 10.53
C ASN A 545 -5.58 8.23 9.25
N PRO A 546 -5.67 9.57 9.32
CA PRO A 546 -5.52 10.42 8.14
C PRO A 546 -4.05 10.52 7.71
N LEU A 547 -3.81 10.90 6.46
CA LEU A 547 -2.46 11.19 5.95
C LEU A 547 -1.81 12.41 6.65
N GLY A 548 -2.63 13.25 7.27
CA GLY A 548 -2.24 14.44 8.02
C GLY A 548 -3.47 15.27 8.41
N GLU A 549 -3.28 16.36 9.16
CA GLU A 549 -4.38 17.23 9.58
C GLU A 549 -5.16 17.82 8.40
N ASP A 550 -4.47 18.10 7.29
CA ASP A 550 -5.05 18.70 6.08
C ASP A 550 -6.03 17.77 5.34
N TYR A 551 -6.07 16.50 5.72
CA TYR A 551 -6.87 15.45 5.10
C TYR A 551 -7.62 14.62 6.16
N SER A 552 -8.03 15.27 7.25
CA SER A 552 -8.55 14.58 8.44
C SER A 552 -10.07 14.41 8.47
N VAL A 553 -10.82 15.09 7.59
CA VAL A 553 -12.29 15.05 7.60
C VAL A 553 -12.88 14.99 6.20
N MET A 554 -14.02 14.31 6.05
CA MET A 554 -14.78 14.29 4.80
C MET A 554 -15.50 15.63 4.60
N ARG A 555 -15.46 16.18 3.39
CA ARG A 555 -16.09 17.46 3.06
C ARG A 555 -17.62 17.40 3.10
N THR A 556 -18.24 18.45 3.64
CA THR A 556 -19.70 18.67 3.57
C THR A 556 -20.08 19.72 2.51
N THR A 557 -19.08 20.41 1.94
CA THR A 557 -19.20 21.42 0.88
C THR A 557 -18.00 21.32 -0.07
N LEU A 558 -18.20 21.60 -1.35
CA LEU A 558 -17.17 21.74 -2.39
C LEU A 558 -16.60 23.16 -2.44
N LEU A 559 -17.26 24.14 -1.82
CA LEU A 559 -16.86 25.54 -1.89
C LEU A 559 -15.41 25.76 -1.44
N ALA A 560 -14.98 25.10 -0.36
CA ALA A 560 -13.60 25.13 0.11
C ALA A 560 -12.59 24.65 -0.95
N ASN A 561 -12.90 23.52 -1.59
CA ASN A 561 -12.07 22.95 -2.65
C ASN A 561 -12.00 23.88 -3.87
N MET A 562 -13.13 24.50 -4.24
CA MET A 562 -13.21 25.46 -5.33
C MET A 562 -12.31 26.67 -5.09
N LEU A 563 -12.40 27.29 -3.90
CA LEU A 563 -11.56 28.44 -3.55
C LEU A 563 -10.08 28.08 -3.44
N THR A 564 -9.75 26.93 -2.88
CA THR A 564 -8.37 26.41 -2.85
C THR A 564 -7.81 26.26 -4.27
N THR A 565 -8.62 25.74 -5.19
CA THR A 565 -8.22 25.54 -6.59
C THR A 565 -8.02 26.87 -7.32
N ILE A 566 -8.91 27.85 -7.10
CA ILE A 566 -8.72 29.21 -7.60
C ILE A 566 -7.42 29.79 -7.07
N SER A 567 -7.22 29.81 -5.74
CA SER A 567 -6.02 30.33 -5.07
C SER A 567 -4.73 29.72 -5.63
N LYS A 568 -4.69 28.39 -5.78
CA LYS A 568 -3.54 27.68 -6.38
C LYS A 568 -3.26 28.13 -7.81
N ASN A 569 -4.28 28.38 -8.63
CA ASN A 569 -4.05 28.86 -10.00
C ASN A 569 -3.57 30.31 -10.05
N LEU A 570 -3.98 31.14 -9.08
CA LEU A 570 -3.47 32.51 -8.96
C LEU A 570 -1.99 32.57 -8.59
N SER A 571 -1.49 31.62 -7.78
CA SER A 571 -0.05 31.53 -7.50
C SER A 571 0.78 31.24 -8.77
N TYR A 572 0.17 30.58 -9.76
CA TYR A 572 0.70 30.41 -11.13
C TYR A 572 0.33 31.55 -12.09
N LYS A 573 -0.09 32.71 -11.57
CA LYS A 573 -0.34 33.96 -12.30
C LYS A 573 -1.46 33.87 -13.36
N GLN A 574 -2.38 32.91 -13.21
CA GLN A 574 -3.59 32.86 -14.04
C GLN A 574 -4.55 34.01 -13.67
N LYS A 575 -5.24 34.59 -14.66
CA LYS A 575 -6.03 35.83 -14.46
C LYS A 575 -7.51 35.70 -14.80
N ASP A 576 -7.89 34.64 -15.50
CA ASP A 576 -9.26 34.37 -15.93
C ASP A 576 -9.52 32.87 -15.74
N LEU A 577 -10.39 32.54 -14.78
CA LEU A 577 -10.66 31.17 -14.38
C LEU A 577 -12.17 30.91 -14.39
N ARG A 578 -12.57 29.81 -15.03
CA ARG A 578 -13.91 29.24 -14.97
C ARG A 578 -13.80 27.76 -14.62
N PHE A 579 -14.17 27.41 -13.40
CA PHE A 579 -14.08 26.04 -12.90
C PHE A 579 -15.44 25.51 -12.49
N TYR A 580 -15.64 24.20 -12.67
CA TYR A 580 -16.75 23.49 -12.05
C TYR A 580 -16.31 22.13 -11.53
N GLU A 581 -16.99 21.65 -10.49
CA GLU A 581 -16.86 20.28 -10.00
C GLU A 581 -18.26 19.70 -9.82
N ILE A 582 -18.47 18.46 -10.28
CA ILE A 582 -19.63 17.66 -9.87
C ILE A 582 -19.15 16.58 -8.90
N GLY A 583 -19.16 16.90 -7.62
CA GLY A 583 -18.52 16.12 -6.57
C GLY A 583 -19.49 15.60 -5.51
N THR A 584 -19.03 14.62 -4.73
CA THR A 584 -19.77 14.10 -3.59
C THR A 584 -19.42 14.88 -2.32
N SER A 585 -20.44 15.25 -1.55
CA SER A 585 -20.32 15.68 -0.15
C SER A 585 -20.93 14.64 0.78
N PHE A 586 -20.36 14.52 1.98
CA PHE A 586 -20.67 13.46 2.95
C PHE A 586 -21.36 14.07 4.16
N ILE A 587 -22.69 14.00 4.18
CA ILE A 587 -23.49 14.56 5.28
C ILE A 587 -23.65 13.48 6.33
N LYS A 588 -23.05 13.68 7.50
CA LYS A 588 -23.20 12.74 8.61
C LYS A 588 -24.68 12.59 8.98
N THR A 589 -25.07 11.36 9.23
CA THR A 589 -26.39 11.00 9.71
C THR A 589 -26.26 10.46 11.13
N GLY A 590 -27.37 10.26 11.84
CA GLY A 590 -27.37 9.50 13.08
C GLY A 590 -27.12 7.99 12.90
N GLU A 591 -26.91 7.52 11.67
CA GLU A 591 -26.71 6.13 11.31
C GLU A 591 -25.22 5.79 11.11
N LYS A 592 -24.93 4.51 10.82
CA LYS A 592 -23.56 4.02 10.61
C LYS A 592 -22.86 4.64 9.39
N LEU A 593 -23.61 5.03 8.35
CA LEU A 593 -23.07 5.58 7.09
C LEU A 593 -23.58 7.00 6.84
N PRO A 594 -22.73 7.90 6.30
CA PRO A 594 -23.15 9.24 5.91
C PRO A 594 -24.08 9.21 4.68
N SER A 595 -24.88 10.25 4.52
CA SER A 595 -25.63 10.51 3.29
C SER A 595 -24.68 11.13 2.26
N GLU A 596 -24.44 10.40 1.18
CA GLU A 596 -23.63 10.86 0.05
C GLU A 596 -24.49 11.61 -0.96
N ARG A 597 -24.19 12.89 -1.17
CA ARG A 597 -24.98 13.76 -2.06
C ARG A 597 -24.13 14.36 -3.16
N GLN A 598 -24.72 14.48 -4.35
CA GLN A 598 -24.06 15.01 -5.53
C GLN A 598 -24.28 16.51 -5.58
N TYR A 599 -23.19 17.27 -5.60
CA TYR A 599 -23.21 18.72 -5.71
C TYR A 599 -22.60 19.17 -7.03
N LEU A 600 -23.15 20.23 -7.61
CA LEU A 600 -22.47 21.04 -8.62
C LEU A 600 -21.92 22.27 -7.91
N SER A 601 -20.60 22.46 -7.97
CA SER A 601 -19.96 23.73 -7.62
C SER A 601 -19.40 24.38 -8.86
N MET A 602 -19.54 25.70 -8.98
CA MET A 602 -18.94 26.51 -10.04
C MET A 602 -18.19 27.67 -9.40
N GLY A 603 -17.01 27.98 -9.92
CA GLY A 603 -16.16 29.08 -9.46
C GLY A 603 -15.71 29.94 -10.64
N LEU A 604 -15.75 31.26 -10.45
CA LEU A 604 -15.28 32.25 -11.41
C LEU A 604 -14.27 33.18 -10.74
N TYR A 605 -13.21 33.52 -11.47
CA TYR A 605 -12.27 34.56 -11.09
C TYR A 605 -11.84 35.35 -12.33
N GLY A 606 -11.73 36.67 -12.20
CA GLY A 606 -11.42 37.59 -13.29
C GLY A 606 -12.51 38.64 -13.49
N ASN A 607 -12.71 39.08 -14.73
CA ASN A 607 -13.71 40.11 -15.05
C ASN A 607 -15.12 39.52 -15.20
N TYR A 608 -15.66 38.97 -14.10
CA TYR A 608 -17.00 38.41 -14.03
C TYR A 608 -17.84 39.11 -12.97
N THR A 609 -19.14 39.18 -13.23
CA THR A 609 -20.14 39.70 -12.31
C THR A 609 -21.04 38.59 -11.79
N PHE A 610 -21.76 38.87 -10.69
CA PHE A 610 -22.81 37.99 -10.16
C PHE A 610 -23.79 37.51 -11.25
N TYR A 611 -24.15 38.39 -12.19
CA TYR A 611 -25.06 38.05 -13.28
C TYR A 611 -24.44 37.11 -14.32
N ASN A 612 -23.12 37.15 -14.54
CA ASN A 612 -22.46 36.16 -15.40
C ASN A 612 -22.55 34.76 -14.80
N LEU A 613 -22.27 34.61 -13.50
CA LEU A 613 -22.41 33.33 -12.80
C LEU A 613 -23.84 32.79 -12.89
N LYS A 614 -24.83 33.67 -12.66
CA LYS A 614 -26.25 33.33 -12.74
C LYS A 614 -26.64 32.87 -14.14
N ASP A 615 -26.22 33.60 -15.17
CA ASP A 615 -26.53 33.29 -16.56
C ASP A 615 -25.89 31.96 -17.01
N PHE A 616 -24.62 31.74 -16.67
CA PHE A 616 -23.95 30.46 -16.97
C PHE A 616 -24.64 29.26 -16.33
N PHE A 617 -25.03 29.41 -15.06
CA PHE A 617 -25.79 28.40 -14.33
C PHE A 617 -27.16 28.13 -14.97
N ILE A 618 -27.97 29.18 -15.21
CA ILE A 618 -29.30 29.04 -15.81
C ILE A 618 -29.22 28.39 -17.19
N LYS A 619 -28.28 28.83 -18.04
CA LYS A 619 -28.09 28.27 -19.38
C LYS A 619 -27.68 26.80 -19.33
N ALA A 620 -26.77 26.43 -18.44
CA ALA A 620 -26.38 25.03 -18.24
C ALA A 620 -27.59 24.18 -17.81
N MET A 621 -28.29 24.60 -16.75
CA MET A 621 -29.43 23.86 -16.20
C MET A 621 -30.63 23.79 -17.15
N ALA A 622 -30.91 24.85 -17.91
CA ALA A 622 -31.99 24.87 -18.89
C ALA A 622 -31.77 23.88 -20.03
N ARG A 623 -30.52 23.70 -20.47
CA ARG A 623 -30.17 22.71 -21.49
C ARG A 623 -30.13 21.28 -20.97
N THR A 624 -30.09 21.09 -19.65
CA THR A 624 -30.18 19.77 -19.02
C THR A 624 -31.59 19.42 -18.53
N GLY A 625 -32.59 20.29 -18.75
CA GLY A 625 -34.00 20.00 -18.47
C GLY A 625 -34.55 20.65 -17.19
N PHE A 626 -33.89 21.69 -16.68
CA PHE A 626 -34.35 22.42 -15.49
C PHE A 626 -34.61 23.89 -15.80
N ARG A 627 -35.81 24.39 -15.48
CA ARG A 627 -36.21 25.79 -15.65
C ARG A 627 -36.98 26.25 -14.42
N GLY A 628 -37.08 27.56 -14.22
CA GLY A 628 -37.87 28.13 -13.10
C GLY A 628 -37.11 28.21 -11.77
N PHE A 629 -35.80 28.47 -11.81
CA PHE A 629 -35.05 28.77 -10.60
C PHE A 629 -35.44 30.14 -10.03
N GLU A 630 -35.66 30.18 -8.72
CA GLU A 630 -35.86 31.42 -7.97
C GLU A 630 -34.56 31.78 -7.23
N PHE A 631 -34.25 33.07 -7.16
CA PHE A 631 -33.07 33.59 -6.47
C PHE A 631 -33.55 34.56 -5.42
N LYS A 632 -33.27 34.26 -4.14
CA LYS A 632 -33.69 35.09 -2.99
C LYS A 632 -32.45 35.61 -2.29
N THR A 633 -32.42 36.90 -2.01
CA THR A 633 -31.31 37.59 -1.32
C THR A 633 -30.97 36.87 -0.02
N GLU A 634 -29.68 36.70 0.26
CA GLU A 634 -29.16 36.06 1.47
C GLU A 634 -28.00 36.86 2.02
N GLU A 635 -28.14 37.38 3.24
CA GLU A 635 -27.18 38.32 3.83
C GLU A 635 -26.34 37.70 4.96
N ASN A 636 -26.72 36.51 5.45
CA ASN A 636 -26.19 35.96 6.70
C ASN A 636 -25.11 34.88 6.51
N VAL A 637 -24.70 34.61 5.28
CA VAL A 637 -23.68 33.59 4.99
C VAL A 637 -22.31 34.25 4.84
N LYS A 638 -21.49 34.15 5.89
CA LYS A 638 -20.15 34.78 5.98
C LYS A 638 -19.17 34.43 4.87
N ALA A 639 -19.32 33.26 4.23
CA ALA A 639 -18.50 32.87 3.08
C ALA A 639 -18.72 33.77 1.85
N PHE A 640 -19.86 34.45 1.79
CA PHE A 640 -20.26 35.32 0.69
C PHE A 640 -20.45 36.77 1.17
N HIS A 641 -20.31 37.70 0.24
CA HIS A 641 -20.58 39.11 0.46
C HIS A 641 -22.09 39.33 0.68
N SER A 642 -22.47 39.94 1.81
CA SER A 642 -23.88 40.11 2.23
C SER A 642 -24.78 40.74 1.16
N GLY A 643 -24.33 41.82 0.52
CA GLY A 643 -25.09 42.49 -0.55
C GLY A 643 -25.03 41.83 -1.94
N ARG A 644 -24.32 40.71 -2.12
CA ARG A 644 -24.09 40.07 -3.44
C ARG A 644 -24.15 38.54 -3.34
N CYS A 645 -25.18 38.06 -2.66
CA CYS A 645 -25.41 36.66 -2.37
C CYS A 645 -26.90 36.32 -2.49
N ALA A 646 -27.20 35.15 -3.04
CA ALA A 646 -28.55 34.66 -3.17
C ALA A 646 -28.64 33.14 -2.96
N ASN A 647 -29.66 32.72 -2.22
CA ASN A 647 -30.10 31.33 -2.16
C ASN A 647 -30.81 30.96 -3.47
N ILE A 648 -30.52 29.76 -3.97
CA ILE A 648 -31.12 29.20 -5.18
C ILE A 648 -32.24 28.24 -4.77
N TYR A 649 -33.44 28.48 -5.29
CA TYR A 649 -34.62 27.65 -5.05
C TYR A 649 -35.11 27.02 -6.36
N PHE A 650 -35.64 25.80 -6.24
CA PHE A 650 -36.31 25.08 -7.32
C PHE A 650 -37.59 24.44 -6.75
N ASP A 651 -38.75 24.74 -7.35
CA ASP A 651 -40.08 24.40 -6.82
C ASP A 651 -40.24 24.73 -5.33
N GLY A 652 -39.85 25.93 -4.93
CA GLY A 652 -39.95 26.40 -3.53
C GLY A 652 -38.96 25.76 -2.54
N LYS A 653 -38.13 24.80 -2.96
CA LYS A 653 -37.10 24.18 -2.11
C LYS A 653 -35.74 24.83 -2.32
N LYS A 654 -35.04 25.18 -1.24
CA LYS A 654 -33.65 25.66 -1.31
C LYS A 654 -32.74 24.51 -1.75
N ILE A 655 -32.04 24.70 -2.86
CA ILE A 655 -31.14 23.69 -3.43
C ILE A 655 -29.67 24.10 -3.36
N GLY A 656 -29.39 25.37 -3.07
CA GLY A 656 -28.02 25.85 -3.02
C GLY A 656 -27.92 27.36 -2.81
N ILE A 657 -26.74 27.88 -3.11
CA ILE A 657 -26.36 29.28 -2.90
C ILE A 657 -25.39 29.74 -3.98
N MET A 658 -25.42 31.02 -4.31
CA MET A 658 -24.44 31.66 -5.18
C MET A 658 -24.13 33.07 -4.74
N GLY A 659 -22.93 33.54 -5.03
CA GLY A 659 -22.57 34.92 -4.71
C GLY A 659 -21.12 35.27 -5.01
N GLN A 660 -20.81 36.53 -4.71
CA GLN A 660 -19.43 36.98 -4.55
C GLN A 660 -18.89 36.49 -3.22
N ILE A 661 -17.67 35.96 -3.20
CA ILE A 661 -17.00 35.54 -1.96
C ILE A 661 -16.73 36.78 -1.10
N SER A 662 -16.89 36.64 0.22
CA SER A 662 -16.61 37.73 1.18
C SER A 662 -15.14 38.13 1.16
N TYR A 663 -14.84 39.36 1.59
CA TYR A 663 -13.46 39.86 1.61
C TYR A 663 -12.60 39.07 2.60
N GLU A 664 -13.18 38.69 3.74
CA GLU A 664 -12.55 37.89 4.79
C GLU A 664 -12.18 36.50 4.28
N SER A 665 -13.08 35.83 3.55
CA SER A 665 -12.76 34.54 2.92
C SER A 665 -11.74 34.70 1.80
N LEU A 666 -11.84 35.72 0.95
CA LEU A 666 -10.83 35.97 -0.09
C LEU A 666 -9.42 36.14 0.50
N GLU A 667 -9.30 36.91 1.59
CA GLU A 667 -8.05 37.09 2.33
C GLU A 667 -7.54 35.77 2.92
N ALA A 668 -8.40 35.00 3.59
CA ALA A 668 -8.06 33.72 4.19
C ALA A 668 -7.56 32.67 3.16
N TYR A 669 -8.01 32.74 1.91
CA TYR A 669 -7.55 31.92 0.79
C TYR A 669 -6.42 32.58 -0.02
N ASN A 670 -5.93 33.77 0.34
CA ASN A 670 -4.94 34.55 -0.42
C ASN A 670 -5.37 34.86 -1.88
N ILE A 671 -6.67 35.04 -2.10
CA ILE A 671 -7.23 35.38 -3.41
C ILE A 671 -7.30 36.90 -3.53
N LYS A 672 -6.52 37.47 -4.45
CA LYS A 672 -6.54 38.91 -4.73
C LYS A 672 -7.57 39.25 -5.77
N GLY A 673 -8.46 40.20 -5.50
CA GLY A 673 -9.52 40.61 -6.44
C GLY A 673 -10.82 39.85 -6.20
N LEU A 674 -11.70 39.83 -7.20
CA LEU A 674 -13.05 39.30 -7.06
C LEU A 674 -13.12 37.83 -7.48
N ALA A 675 -13.72 36.99 -6.62
CA ALA A 675 -14.14 35.63 -6.98
C ALA A 675 -15.63 35.45 -6.73
N LEU A 676 -16.27 34.64 -7.58
CA LEU A 676 -17.66 34.25 -7.44
C LEU A 676 -17.72 32.73 -7.33
N ALA A 677 -18.67 32.22 -6.56
CA ALA A 677 -18.95 30.79 -6.55
C ALA A 677 -20.44 30.50 -6.43
N LEU A 678 -20.84 29.31 -6.89
CA LEU A 678 -22.11 28.70 -6.55
C LEU A 678 -21.90 27.25 -6.15
N GLU A 679 -22.85 26.75 -5.36
CA GLU A 679 -22.95 25.35 -5.01
C GLU A 679 -24.43 24.97 -4.92
N ILE A 680 -24.82 23.88 -5.61
CA ILE A 680 -26.17 23.31 -5.54
C ILE A 680 -26.12 21.80 -5.29
N ASP A 681 -27.05 21.30 -4.48
CA ASP A 681 -27.29 19.87 -4.24
C ASP A 681 -28.15 19.30 -5.39
N LEU A 682 -27.49 18.68 -6.37
CA LEU A 682 -28.15 18.04 -7.50
C LEU A 682 -29.05 16.88 -7.07
N SER A 683 -28.73 16.21 -5.95
CA SER A 683 -29.54 15.11 -5.44
C SER A 683 -30.95 15.56 -5.02
N LEU A 684 -31.18 16.86 -4.80
CA LEU A 684 -32.51 17.39 -4.45
C LEU A 684 -33.44 17.61 -5.65
N ILE A 685 -32.91 17.60 -6.87
CA ILE A 685 -33.66 17.94 -8.09
C ILE A 685 -33.53 16.91 -9.21
N ALA A 686 -32.64 15.93 -9.10
CA ALA A 686 -32.33 15.01 -10.20
C ALA A 686 -33.55 14.24 -10.74
N ASP A 687 -34.54 13.96 -9.88
CA ASP A 687 -35.81 13.30 -10.20
C ASP A 687 -36.80 14.21 -10.95
N LYS A 688 -36.62 15.53 -10.89
CA LYS A 688 -37.49 16.53 -11.52
C LYS A 688 -37.05 16.94 -12.92
N ARG A 689 -36.06 16.24 -13.46
CA ARG A 689 -35.46 16.55 -14.76
C ARG A 689 -36.47 16.38 -15.89
N LEU A 690 -36.75 17.44 -16.65
CA LEU A 690 -37.59 17.37 -17.84
C LEU A 690 -36.79 16.83 -19.03
N THR A 691 -37.02 15.56 -19.37
CA THR A 691 -36.38 14.88 -20.51
C THR A 691 -37.31 14.74 -21.72
N ASP A 692 -38.62 14.79 -21.51
CA ASP A 692 -39.63 14.69 -22.58
C ASP A 692 -39.86 16.07 -23.23
N ILE A 693 -39.20 16.31 -24.37
CA ILE A 693 -39.35 17.54 -25.16
C ILE A 693 -40.49 17.35 -26.16
N ARG A 694 -41.62 18.00 -25.91
CA ARG A 694 -42.79 17.97 -26.81
C ARG A 694 -42.82 19.19 -27.72
N TYR A 695 -43.22 18.97 -28.96
CA TYR A 695 -43.46 20.05 -29.92
C TYR A 695 -44.62 20.94 -29.46
N LYS A 696 -44.38 22.26 -29.41
CA LYS A 696 -45.42 23.29 -29.28
C LYS A 696 -45.53 24.03 -30.62
N PRO A 697 -46.73 24.14 -31.22
CA PRO A 697 -46.92 24.95 -32.43
C PRO A 697 -46.41 26.38 -32.23
N LEU A 698 -45.80 26.94 -33.28
CA LEU A 698 -45.41 28.34 -33.30
C LEU A 698 -46.64 29.23 -33.11
N ASP A 699 -46.47 30.32 -32.38
CA ASP A 699 -47.55 31.26 -32.16
C ASP A 699 -47.95 31.91 -33.49
N LYS A 700 -49.22 31.72 -33.89
CA LYS A 700 -49.75 32.24 -35.17
C LYS A 700 -50.19 33.70 -35.09
N TYR A 701 -50.33 34.24 -33.88
CA TYR A 701 -50.87 35.58 -33.63
C TYR A 701 -49.81 36.51 -33.05
N PRO A 702 -49.78 37.79 -33.50
CA PRO A 702 -48.79 38.77 -33.05
C PRO A 702 -48.97 39.10 -31.56
N SER A 703 -47.86 39.46 -30.92
CA SER A 703 -47.84 40.00 -29.57
C SER A 703 -47.95 41.52 -29.59
N SER A 704 -48.69 42.07 -28.61
CA SER A 704 -48.69 43.51 -28.31
C SER A 704 -47.50 43.80 -27.39
N LEU A 705 -46.57 44.62 -27.87
CA LEU A 705 -45.39 45.04 -27.10
C LEU A 705 -45.70 46.37 -26.40
N ARG A 706 -45.35 46.45 -25.12
CA ARG A 706 -45.48 47.65 -24.29
C ARG A 706 -44.21 47.82 -23.47
N ASP A 707 -43.69 49.03 -23.45
CA ASP A 707 -42.56 49.40 -22.62
C ASP A 707 -43.12 50.19 -21.42
N TYR A 708 -42.67 49.84 -20.22
CA TYR A 708 -43.04 50.53 -18.97
C TYR A 708 -41.80 50.90 -18.20
N SER A 709 -41.69 52.16 -17.80
CA SER A 709 -40.65 52.63 -16.88
C SER A 709 -41.27 52.96 -15.53
N PHE A 710 -40.83 52.29 -14.48
CA PHE A 710 -41.34 52.49 -13.13
C PHE A 710 -40.28 53.13 -12.24
N ILE A 711 -40.67 54.16 -11.48
CA ILE A 711 -39.86 54.73 -10.41
C ILE A 711 -40.25 54.07 -9.09
N CYS A 712 -39.27 53.55 -8.37
CA CYS A 712 -39.46 52.92 -7.07
C CYS A 712 -38.27 53.15 -6.14
N ASP A 713 -38.44 52.86 -4.85
CA ASP A 713 -37.34 52.85 -3.88
C ASP A 713 -36.21 51.90 -4.34
N ILE A 714 -34.95 52.27 -4.06
CA ILE A 714 -33.76 51.52 -4.49
C ILE A 714 -33.77 50.06 -4.02
N ASN A 715 -34.43 49.75 -2.89
CA ASN A 715 -34.51 48.43 -2.30
C ASN A 715 -35.64 47.56 -2.88
N VAL A 716 -36.52 48.11 -3.72
CA VAL A 716 -37.56 47.32 -4.37
C VAL A 716 -36.93 46.35 -5.38
N GLU A 717 -37.05 45.06 -5.14
CA GLU A 717 -36.59 44.03 -6.07
C GLU A 717 -37.38 44.07 -7.38
N SER A 718 -36.68 44.04 -8.52
CA SER A 718 -37.30 44.05 -9.85
C SER A 718 -38.32 42.91 -10.02
N ARG A 719 -38.08 41.79 -9.35
CA ARG A 719 -38.95 40.62 -9.40
C ARG A 719 -40.34 40.88 -8.81
N LYS A 720 -40.46 41.73 -7.79
CA LYS A 720 -41.77 42.08 -7.20
C LYS A 720 -42.67 42.79 -8.21
N ILE A 721 -42.08 43.62 -9.08
CA ILE A 721 -42.80 44.30 -10.16
C ILE A 721 -43.24 43.29 -11.22
N GLU A 722 -42.33 42.41 -11.65
CA GLU A 722 -42.64 41.34 -12.61
C GLU A 722 -43.78 40.44 -12.12
N ASP A 723 -43.75 40.00 -10.86
CA ASP A 723 -44.75 39.10 -10.30
C ASP A 723 -46.15 39.73 -10.27
N ILE A 724 -46.24 41.05 -10.01
CA ILE A 724 -47.51 41.80 -10.06
C ILE A 724 -48.05 41.85 -11.50
N ILE A 725 -47.20 42.19 -12.47
CA ILE A 725 -47.56 42.22 -13.89
C ILE A 725 -48.05 40.83 -14.34
N ILE A 726 -47.29 39.76 -14.04
CA ILE A 726 -47.62 38.38 -14.42
C ILE A 726 -48.95 37.95 -13.80
N THR A 727 -49.14 38.20 -12.50
CA THR A 727 -50.34 37.78 -11.76
C THR A 727 -51.60 38.44 -12.32
N ARG A 728 -51.53 39.76 -12.58
CA ARG A 728 -52.67 40.52 -13.09
C ARG A 728 -52.95 40.26 -14.56
N ALA A 729 -51.92 39.98 -15.35
CA ALA A 729 -52.07 39.62 -16.75
C ALA A 729 -52.70 38.25 -16.99
N LYS A 730 -52.96 37.43 -15.94
CA LYS A 730 -53.74 36.18 -16.02
C LYS A 730 -53.34 35.27 -17.19
N GLY A 731 -52.02 35.11 -17.38
CA GLY A 731 -51.44 34.24 -18.42
C GLY A 731 -51.30 34.87 -19.81
N LEU A 732 -51.50 36.18 -19.96
CA LEU A 732 -51.36 36.90 -21.23
C LEU A 732 -49.95 37.41 -21.50
N VAL A 733 -49.09 37.46 -20.48
CA VAL A 733 -47.68 37.80 -20.63
C VAL A 733 -46.96 36.64 -21.31
N ARG A 734 -46.36 36.92 -22.48
CA ARG A 734 -45.44 36.00 -23.18
C ARG A 734 -43.99 36.18 -22.75
N SER A 735 -43.55 37.43 -22.55
CA SER A 735 -42.23 37.75 -22.02
C SER A 735 -42.25 39.08 -21.25
N ILE A 736 -41.36 39.19 -20.26
CA ILE A 736 -41.01 40.43 -19.56
C ILE A 736 -39.49 40.49 -19.55
N GLU A 737 -38.94 41.59 -20.06
CA GLU A 737 -37.50 41.81 -20.15
C GLU A 737 -37.15 43.16 -19.56
N ILE A 738 -36.21 43.19 -18.61
CA ILE A 738 -35.62 44.45 -18.15
C ILE A 738 -34.61 44.88 -19.21
N PHE A 739 -34.77 46.07 -19.76
CA PHE A 739 -33.83 46.63 -20.73
C PHE A 739 -33.05 47.84 -20.21
N ASP A 740 -33.52 48.48 -19.13
CA ASP A 740 -32.79 49.58 -18.49
C ASP A 740 -33.05 49.64 -16.97
N ILE A 741 -32.02 50.03 -16.22
CA ILE A 741 -32.09 50.40 -14.80
C ILE A 741 -31.29 51.68 -14.64
N TYR A 742 -31.97 52.80 -14.41
CA TYR A 742 -31.37 54.13 -14.35
C TYR A 742 -31.42 54.71 -12.93
N GLN A 743 -30.28 55.22 -12.49
CA GLN A 743 -30.10 56.04 -11.29
C GLN A 743 -29.27 57.25 -11.71
N GLY A 744 -29.78 58.46 -11.50
CA GLY A 744 -29.09 59.70 -11.89
C GLY A 744 -29.93 60.94 -11.59
N GLU A 745 -29.45 62.11 -11.99
CA GLU A 745 -29.99 63.42 -11.57
C GLU A 745 -31.49 63.63 -11.87
N GLN A 746 -32.06 62.90 -12.84
CA GLN A 746 -33.47 62.97 -13.21
C GLN A 746 -34.41 62.12 -12.33
N ILE A 747 -33.85 61.36 -11.39
CA ILE A 747 -34.58 60.51 -10.44
C ILE A 747 -34.26 61.00 -9.03
N GLU A 748 -35.29 61.09 -8.19
CA GLU A 748 -35.15 61.49 -6.79
C GLU A 748 -34.12 60.62 -6.05
N GLU A 749 -33.37 61.22 -5.14
CA GLU A 749 -32.37 60.52 -4.33
C GLU A 749 -33.03 59.36 -3.55
N GLY A 750 -32.38 58.19 -3.54
CA GLY A 750 -32.93 56.98 -2.93
C GLY A 750 -33.92 56.20 -3.82
N LYS A 751 -34.27 56.70 -5.01
CA LYS A 751 -35.12 55.99 -5.99
C LYS A 751 -34.32 55.53 -7.21
N LYS A 752 -34.93 54.62 -7.97
CA LYS A 752 -34.43 54.12 -9.26
C LYS A 752 -35.56 54.02 -10.26
N SER A 753 -35.23 54.13 -11.55
CA SER A 753 -36.13 53.82 -12.66
C SER A 753 -35.80 52.43 -13.20
N ILE A 754 -36.78 51.52 -13.29
CA ILE A 754 -36.63 50.22 -13.94
C ILE A 754 -37.55 50.18 -15.16
N SER A 755 -36.98 49.90 -16.32
CA SER A 755 -37.71 49.84 -17.58
C SER A 755 -37.85 48.41 -18.09
N TYR A 756 -39.09 48.02 -18.34
CA TYR A 756 -39.49 46.69 -18.79
C TYR A 756 -40.09 46.76 -20.18
N LYS A 757 -39.75 45.76 -21.00
CA LYS A 757 -40.46 45.43 -22.23
C LYS A 757 -41.35 44.22 -21.97
N VAL A 758 -42.65 44.38 -22.14
CA VAL A 758 -43.64 43.33 -21.88
C VAL A 758 -44.36 42.97 -23.16
N ALA A 759 -44.31 41.70 -23.53
CA ALA A 759 -45.03 41.16 -24.67
C ALA A 759 -46.33 40.50 -24.18
N PHE A 760 -47.49 41.07 -24.51
CA PHE A 760 -48.79 40.46 -24.28
C PHE A 760 -49.25 39.68 -25.51
N GLY A 761 -49.83 38.50 -25.35
CA GLY A 761 -50.38 37.76 -26.48
C GLY A 761 -51.09 36.48 -26.08
N LYS A 762 -52.03 36.04 -26.92
CA LYS A 762 -52.68 34.72 -26.81
C LYS A 762 -52.25 33.79 -27.94
N SER A 763 -52.35 32.49 -27.73
CA SER A 763 -52.05 31.47 -28.75
C SER A 763 -53.23 31.22 -29.72
N ASP A 764 -54.44 31.66 -29.37
CA ASP A 764 -55.69 31.36 -30.09
C ASP A 764 -56.26 32.55 -30.88
N ARG A 765 -55.89 33.79 -30.55
CA ARG A 765 -56.31 35.01 -31.27
C ARG A 765 -55.40 36.22 -31.00
N THR A 766 -55.54 37.25 -31.83
CA THR A 766 -54.97 38.59 -31.59
C THR A 766 -55.67 39.26 -30.40
N LEU A 767 -54.90 39.93 -29.54
CA LEU A 767 -55.44 40.75 -28.45
C LEU A 767 -55.97 42.08 -29.00
N LYS A 768 -57.12 42.54 -28.50
CA LYS A 768 -57.58 43.91 -28.73
C LYS A 768 -56.88 44.85 -27.75
N ASP A 769 -56.61 46.10 -28.15
CA ASP A 769 -55.93 47.08 -27.29
C ASP A 769 -56.69 47.31 -25.97
N GLU A 770 -58.02 47.36 -26.01
CA GLU A 770 -58.90 47.49 -24.83
C GLU A 770 -58.65 46.39 -23.76
N GLU A 771 -58.26 45.19 -24.18
CA GLU A 771 -57.98 44.08 -23.25
C GLU A 771 -56.64 44.28 -22.54
N VAL A 772 -55.65 44.85 -23.24
CA VAL A 772 -54.33 45.16 -22.68
C VAL A 772 -54.46 46.35 -21.73
N GLU A 773 -55.17 47.42 -22.12
CA GLU A 773 -55.41 48.61 -21.29
C GLU A 773 -56.13 48.28 -19.98
N LYS A 774 -57.05 47.30 -20.00
CA LYS A 774 -57.74 46.87 -18.77
C LYS A 774 -56.77 46.23 -17.77
N ILE A 775 -55.87 45.39 -18.26
CA ILE A 775 -54.86 44.71 -17.45
C ILE A 775 -53.83 45.71 -16.94
N GLU A 776 -53.42 46.64 -17.80
CA GLU A 776 -52.56 47.78 -17.46
C GLU A 776 -53.10 48.53 -16.25
N LYS A 777 -54.37 48.96 -16.31
CA LYS A 777 -55.02 49.65 -15.18
C LYS A 777 -55.01 48.82 -13.90
N GLU A 778 -55.20 47.50 -13.99
CA GLU A 778 -55.20 46.61 -12.82
C GLU A 778 -53.81 46.50 -12.17
N PHE A 779 -52.74 46.25 -12.94
CA PHE A 779 -51.41 46.11 -12.34
C PHE A 779 -50.78 47.46 -11.97
N LEU A 780 -51.07 48.54 -12.71
CA LEU A 780 -50.57 49.88 -12.39
C LEU A 780 -51.10 50.34 -11.03
N LYS A 781 -52.38 50.08 -10.74
CA LYS A 781 -52.98 50.36 -9.44
C LYS A 781 -52.28 49.59 -8.30
N ASP A 782 -52.06 48.29 -8.49
CA ASP A 782 -51.36 47.44 -7.52
C ASP A 782 -49.89 47.86 -7.28
N LEU A 783 -49.23 48.37 -8.32
CA LEU A 783 -47.86 48.90 -8.23
C LEU A 783 -47.85 50.25 -7.49
N GLU A 784 -48.80 51.12 -7.76
CA GLU A 784 -48.95 52.42 -7.07
C GLU A 784 -49.24 52.23 -5.57
N GLU A 785 -50.06 51.25 -5.20
CA GLU A 785 -50.28 50.84 -3.80
C GLU A 785 -49.02 50.34 -3.08
N LYS A 786 -47.92 50.09 -3.81
CA LYS A 786 -46.61 49.67 -3.30
C LYS A 786 -45.49 50.69 -3.56
N ASP A 787 -45.86 51.95 -3.78
CA ASP A 787 -44.92 53.04 -4.06
C ASP A 787 -44.06 52.81 -5.32
N VAL A 788 -44.59 52.06 -6.30
CA VAL A 788 -43.99 51.86 -7.63
C VAL A 788 -44.80 52.64 -8.65
N VAL A 789 -44.29 53.79 -9.07
CA VAL A 789 -45.04 54.76 -9.88
C VAL A 789 -44.61 54.69 -11.35
N LEU A 790 -45.58 54.66 -12.27
CA LEU A 790 -45.29 54.71 -13.71
C LEU A 790 -44.75 56.09 -14.11
N ARG A 791 -43.61 56.10 -14.81
CA ARG A 791 -42.97 57.30 -15.37
C ARG A 791 -43.33 57.51 -16.83
N SER A 792 -43.25 56.45 -17.63
CA SER A 792 -43.44 56.49 -19.10
C SER A 792 -43.69 55.11 -19.67
#